data_AF-I4DBV3-F1
#
_entry.id   AF-I4DBV3-F1
#
_cell.length_a   1.000
_cell.length_b   1.000
_cell.length_c   1.000
_cell.angle_alpha   90.00
_cell.angle_beta   90.00
_cell.angle_gamma   90.00
#
_symmetry.space_group_name_H-M   'P 1'
#
loop_
_entity.id
_entity.type
_entity.pdbx_description
1 polymer ?
#
loop_
_entity_poly.entity_id
_entity_poly.type
_entity_poly.pdbx_seq_one_letter_code
_entity_poly.pdbx_strand_id
1 'polypeptide(L)'
;MEGEEKVMSLRRYRKLLAIFMTMLFFMQLIPIRTASAAVAQTAYYTEIGDKLEYWANKYNIPPVLLKSIAWMESGWRQYELDDNGQPMTDHPLIGKDGIGIGIMQISSYSSTDTATIEKLKTDIDYNIEMGCQMLNQKWRAAPKIGNGDRNVLENWYFAVWAYNSWGSRNNPNVATGSPAYQDSIFSLMGQKYNSAVTFAPGATKYPANLLPLVNPPNYSSRYSTPSVTHLGDLTIDQNQLVSTGGGTGADSANGDYWFNYARWASYYALGFYNTVYDSATISDKTLVSQKIQSAQNNLLAEADSLLQDGKDSSDASAAKYYWTVLQGPSLDQGTAAKASAGLQNALGKLLDAADSMVQTGDASSWQSAVQDYQTVLQGSSVDADLIQRANTGLLNAYNKLLAEADKLALDGSTDSKASAASYYKTVMQGPNLDASLAERAKEGYQATASSSGTSSGTTPSSGSTSGSTSGTTPLTPASPTTPTTQPAAPTVTRLYGTSAEDTAIKISQAGWADNSAPVVLLARVDRFQDALAAAPLARKLKAPLLLTAPGELESNVLQELKRLGAGTKVFVIGGEGAISSKVTDALSKANLSSERIFGNTAADTAVAIARRMGPSTQVILASSASFPDALSASAPAAALGIPILLTDQGLLSNSTLQLLKDYNVTKTIIVGGKYAVSTAFDSKGGPLESYGPMRLAGETKYDTMIKIVNNFQQDPSTLVIATGENFPDGLAGGAFAAITGSPLLLIPQGNLNADIKAYLQAQCGKTTKAFILGGTGVIPSSTEKILGGLLTPS
;
A
#
# COMPACT_ATOMS: atom_id res chain seq x y z
N MET A 1 -80.21 4.87 -2.53
CA MET A 1 -78.88 4.40 -2.10
C MET A 1 -77.81 4.53 -3.20
N GLU A 2 -78.10 4.40 -4.50
CA GLU A 2 -77.08 4.60 -5.56
C GLU A 2 -76.62 6.04 -5.81
N GLY A 3 -77.42 7.05 -5.45
CA GLY A 3 -77.09 8.47 -5.69
C GLY A 3 -76.04 9.04 -4.73
N GLU A 4 -76.03 8.61 -3.47
CA GLU A 4 -75.11 9.12 -2.44
C GLU A 4 -73.70 8.52 -2.55
N GLU A 5 -73.60 7.29 -3.05
CA GLU A 5 -72.32 6.59 -3.23
C GLU A 5 -71.47 7.21 -4.35
N LYS A 6 -72.12 7.66 -5.44
CA LYS A 6 -71.47 8.37 -6.56
C LYS A 6 -70.95 9.75 -6.17
N VAL A 7 -71.67 10.46 -5.30
CA VAL A 7 -71.27 11.80 -4.82
C VAL A 7 -70.12 11.70 -3.80
N MET A 8 -70.10 10.66 -2.96
CA MET A 8 -68.95 10.38 -2.08
C MET A 8 -67.70 9.97 -2.86
N SER A 9 -67.84 9.20 -3.94
CA SER A 9 -66.75 8.78 -4.81
C SER A 9 -66.06 9.98 -5.50
N LEU A 10 -66.82 10.92 -6.08
CA LEU A 10 -66.24 12.10 -6.74
C LEU A 10 -65.54 13.06 -5.76
N ARG A 11 -66.06 13.20 -4.53
CA ARG A 11 -65.42 14.01 -3.47
C ARG A 11 -64.12 13.38 -2.97
N ARG A 12 -64.06 12.03 -2.87
CA ARG A 12 -62.82 11.31 -2.54
C ARG A 12 -61.79 11.44 -3.66
N TYR A 13 -62.22 11.34 -4.92
CA TYR A 13 -61.31 11.48 -6.07
C TYR A 13 -60.71 12.89 -6.17
N ARG A 14 -61.51 13.94 -5.96
CA ARG A 14 -61.00 15.34 -5.93
C ARG A 14 -60.08 15.61 -4.74
N LYS A 15 -60.33 15.03 -3.56
CA LYS A 15 -59.43 15.11 -2.41
C LYS A 15 -58.12 14.35 -2.65
N LEU A 16 -58.18 13.15 -3.26
CA LEU A 16 -57.00 12.38 -3.63
C LEU A 16 -56.16 13.10 -4.69
N LEU A 17 -56.79 13.72 -5.69
CA LEU A 17 -56.09 14.50 -6.72
C LEU A 17 -55.43 15.76 -6.16
N ALA A 18 -56.09 16.44 -5.20
CA ALA A 18 -55.55 17.61 -4.51
C ALA A 18 -54.38 17.24 -3.58
N ILE A 19 -54.46 16.10 -2.87
CA ILE A 19 -53.37 15.54 -2.03
C ILE A 19 -52.20 15.08 -2.91
N PHE A 20 -52.47 14.47 -4.06
CA PHE A 20 -51.45 14.03 -5.01
C PHE A 20 -50.71 15.22 -5.63
N MET A 21 -51.43 16.28 -6.02
CA MET A 21 -50.82 17.53 -6.52
C MET A 21 -50.01 18.27 -5.44
N THR A 22 -50.47 18.28 -4.17
CA THR A 22 -49.68 18.88 -3.07
C THR A 22 -48.48 18.01 -2.69
N MET A 23 -48.57 16.68 -2.72
CA MET A 23 -47.42 15.79 -2.53
C MET A 23 -46.40 15.91 -3.68
N LEU A 24 -46.84 16.10 -4.93
CA LEU A 24 -45.96 16.42 -6.06
C LEU A 24 -45.25 17.77 -5.89
N PHE A 25 -45.93 18.77 -5.30
CA PHE A 25 -45.35 20.08 -5.01
C PHE A 25 -44.36 20.04 -3.84
N PHE A 26 -44.57 19.18 -2.84
CA PHE A 26 -43.63 18.97 -1.71
C PHE A 26 -42.49 17.98 -2.03
N MET A 27 -42.67 17.03 -2.97
CA MET A 27 -41.58 16.18 -3.49
C MET A 27 -40.51 16.98 -4.27
N GLN A 28 -40.85 18.18 -4.76
CA GLN A 28 -39.89 19.11 -5.38
C GLN A 28 -39.10 19.95 -4.37
N LEU A 29 -39.40 19.85 -3.06
CA LEU A 29 -38.82 20.68 -1.99
C LEU A 29 -37.98 19.90 -0.96
N ILE A 30 -37.78 18.59 -1.15
CA ILE A 30 -36.80 17.82 -0.37
C ILE A 30 -35.45 17.97 -1.11
N PRO A 31 -34.36 18.44 -0.46
CA PRO A 31 -33.06 18.50 -1.09
C PRO A 31 -32.57 17.06 -1.34
N ILE A 32 -32.92 16.52 -2.51
CA ILE A 32 -32.20 15.41 -3.13
C ILE A 32 -30.76 15.90 -3.23
N ARG A 33 -29.79 15.23 -2.60
CA ARG A 33 -28.40 15.37 -3.09
C ARG A 33 -28.43 14.86 -4.51
N THR A 34 -28.48 15.80 -5.45
CA THR A 34 -28.67 15.52 -6.87
C THR A 34 -27.53 14.62 -7.32
N ALA A 35 -27.79 13.69 -8.25
CA ALA A 35 -26.74 12.92 -8.92
C ALA A 35 -25.60 13.83 -9.44
N SER A 36 -25.92 15.10 -9.72
CA SER A 36 -24.96 16.18 -10.03
C SER A 36 -23.91 16.42 -8.95
N ALA A 37 -24.22 16.31 -7.66
CA ALA A 37 -23.27 16.57 -6.56
C ALA A 37 -22.24 15.44 -6.40
N ALA A 38 -22.67 14.17 -6.57
CA ALA A 38 -21.76 13.02 -6.57
C ALA A 38 -20.88 13.02 -7.84
N VAL A 39 -21.46 13.32 -9.00
CA VAL A 39 -20.71 13.50 -10.27
C VAL A 39 -19.70 14.65 -10.15
N ALA A 40 -20.07 15.78 -9.53
CA ALA A 40 -19.16 16.90 -9.28
C ALA A 40 -18.01 16.52 -8.34
N GLN A 41 -18.28 15.72 -7.30
CA GLN A 41 -17.25 15.23 -6.40
C GLN A 41 -16.27 14.28 -7.09
N THR A 42 -16.75 13.34 -7.91
CA THR A 42 -15.89 12.47 -8.72
C THR A 42 -15.07 13.28 -9.73
N ALA A 43 -15.67 14.29 -10.38
CA ALA A 43 -14.97 15.19 -11.30
C ALA A 43 -13.85 15.97 -10.59
N TYR A 44 -14.11 16.48 -9.38
CA TYR A 44 -13.11 17.15 -8.55
C TYR A 44 -11.90 16.25 -8.26
N TYR A 45 -12.13 15.05 -7.72
CA TYR A 45 -11.01 14.15 -7.39
C TYR A 45 -10.27 13.65 -8.64
N THR A 46 -10.95 13.52 -9.78
CA THR A 46 -10.31 13.22 -11.07
C THR A 46 -9.38 14.37 -11.48
N GLU A 47 -9.87 15.61 -11.46
CA GLU A 47 -9.08 16.80 -11.78
C GLU A 47 -7.87 16.94 -10.85
N ILE A 48 -8.06 16.77 -9.53
CA ILE A 48 -6.95 16.85 -8.57
C ILE A 48 -5.95 15.71 -8.81
N GLY A 49 -6.43 14.51 -9.12
CA GLY A 49 -5.58 13.37 -9.50
C GLY A 49 -4.72 13.67 -10.73
N ASP A 50 -5.31 14.27 -11.77
CA ASP A 50 -4.62 14.67 -12.99
C ASP A 50 -3.58 15.78 -12.72
N LYS A 51 -3.90 16.76 -11.87
CA LYS A 51 -2.95 17.81 -11.45
C LYS A 51 -1.75 17.22 -10.70
N LEU A 52 -2.01 16.36 -9.71
CA LEU A 52 -0.96 15.66 -8.97
C LEU A 52 -0.08 14.83 -9.92
N GLU A 53 -0.68 14.14 -10.88
CA GLU A 53 0.06 13.36 -11.87
C GLU A 53 0.91 14.23 -12.80
N TYR A 54 0.37 15.33 -13.31
CA TYR A 54 1.11 16.29 -14.12
C TYR A 54 2.33 16.84 -13.38
N TRP A 55 2.14 17.36 -12.16
CA TRP A 55 3.21 17.97 -11.38
C TRP A 55 4.23 16.94 -10.91
N ALA A 56 3.81 15.73 -10.53
CA ALA A 56 4.73 14.66 -10.17
C ALA A 56 5.66 14.32 -11.34
N ASN A 57 5.10 14.07 -12.54
CA ASN A 57 5.89 13.77 -13.74
C ASN A 57 6.81 14.94 -14.12
N LYS A 58 6.31 16.18 -14.09
CA LYS A 58 7.11 17.39 -14.35
C LYS A 58 8.33 17.50 -13.42
N TYR A 59 8.21 17.05 -12.18
CA TYR A 59 9.28 17.06 -11.19
C TYR A 59 10.02 15.73 -11.03
N ASN A 60 9.81 14.78 -11.94
CA ASN A 60 10.42 13.45 -11.96
C ASN A 60 10.17 12.65 -10.67
N ILE A 61 8.99 12.79 -10.08
CA ILE A 61 8.52 12.06 -8.89
C ILE A 61 7.48 11.04 -9.38
N PRO A 62 7.52 9.76 -8.94
CA PRO A 62 6.45 8.82 -9.23
C PRO A 62 5.07 9.40 -8.82
N PRO A 63 4.12 9.59 -9.74
CA PRO A 63 2.79 10.09 -9.40
C PRO A 63 2.10 9.38 -8.23
N VAL A 64 2.21 8.05 -8.12
CA VAL A 64 1.65 7.24 -7.03
C VAL A 64 2.20 7.65 -5.66
N LEU A 65 3.47 8.05 -5.60
CA LEU A 65 4.11 8.52 -4.40
C LEU A 65 3.55 9.89 -4.01
N LEU A 66 3.50 10.84 -4.94
CA LEU A 66 2.97 12.18 -4.68
C LEU A 66 1.49 12.13 -4.30
N LYS A 67 0.70 11.33 -5.03
CA LYS A 67 -0.71 11.03 -4.73
C LYS A 67 -0.88 10.50 -3.31
N SER A 68 -0.01 9.60 -2.86
CA SER A 68 -0.07 9.04 -1.50
C SER A 68 0.32 10.05 -0.42
N ILE A 69 1.32 10.89 -0.68
CA ILE A 69 1.70 12.00 0.21
C ILE A 69 0.54 12.99 0.34
N ALA A 70 0.03 13.52 -0.78
CA ALA A 70 -1.12 14.43 -0.78
C ALA A 70 -2.34 13.85 -0.04
N TRP A 71 -2.56 12.54 -0.16
CA TRP A 71 -3.65 11.88 0.55
C TRP A 71 -3.41 11.82 2.06
N MET A 72 -2.20 11.48 2.47
CA MET A 72 -1.84 11.46 3.89
C MET A 72 -1.93 12.85 4.52
N GLU A 73 -1.47 13.86 3.79
CA GLU A 73 -1.40 15.24 4.27
C GLU A 73 -2.80 15.87 4.40
N SER A 74 -3.66 15.69 3.39
CA SER A 74 -4.93 16.43 3.32
C SER A 74 -6.13 15.60 2.91
N GLY A 75 -5.93 14.37 2.43
CA GLY A 75 -6.97 13.62 1.73
C GLY A 75 -7.27 14.19 0.33
N TRP A 76 -6.26 14.80 -0.33
CA TRP A 76 -6.39 15.53 -1.60
C TRP A 76 -7.26 16.79 -1.51
N ARG A 77 -7.15 17.53 -0.40
CA ARG A 77 -7.97 18.72 -0.16
C ARG A 77 -7.10 19.97 -0.09
N GLN A 78 -7.36 20.90 -1.01
CA GLN A 78 -6.83 22.26 -0.91
C GLN A 78 -7.63 23.12 0.07
N TYR A 79 -8.93 22.85 0.19
CA TYR A 79 -9.89 23.63 0.97
C TYR A 79 -10.63 22.77 1.97
N GLU A 80 -11.23 23.40 2.98
CA GLU A 80 -12.23 22.76 3.83
C GLU A 80 -13.46 22.35 3.01
N LEU A 81 -14.25 21.42 3.54
CA LEU A 81 -15.45 20.94 2.90
C LEU A 81 -16.69 21.45 3.63
N ASP A 82 -17.72 21.83 2.89
CA ASP A 82 -19.03 22.14 3.45
C ASP A 82 -19.75 20.87 3.94
N ASP A 83 -20.93 21.03 4.55
CA ASP A 83 -21.78 19.91 4.99
C ASP A 83 -22.15 18.95 3.84
N ASN A 84 -22.07 19.42 2.59
CA ASN A 84 -22.31 18.66 1.37
C ASN A 84 -21.07 17.95 0.83
N GLY A 85 -19.90 18.12 1.46
CA GLY A 85 -18.64 17.54 1.02
C GLY A 85 -18.02 18.26 -0.18
N GLN A 86 -18.46 19.48 -0.50
CA GLN A 86 -17.94 20.31 -1.58
C GLN A 86 -16.84 21.25 -1.04
N PRO A 87 -15.78 21.52 -1.82
CA PRO A 87 -14.72 22.44 -1.41
C PRO A 87 -15.23 23.87 -1.22
N MET A 88 -14.93 24.46 -0.07
CA MET A 88 -15.18 25.88 0.25
C MET A 88 -13.96 26.70 -0.18
N THR A 89 -13.93 27.21 -1.41
CA THR A 89 -12.71 27.81 -2.01
C THR A 89 -12.20 29.07 -1.31
N ASP A 90 -13.00 29.66 -0.43
CA ASP A 90 -12.65 30.78 0.46
C ASP A 90 -12.13 30.32 1.84
N HIS A 91 -12.15 29.02 2.13
CA HIS A 91 -11.68 28.39 3.37
C HIS A 91 -10.52 27.43 3.06
N PRO A 92 -9.28 27.92 2.91
CA PRO A 92 -8.13 27.07 2.64
C PRO A 92 -7.90 26.08 3.80
N LEU A 93 -7.50 24.86 3.47
CA LEU A 93 -7.22 23.85 4.48
C LEU A 93 -5.94 24.20 5.24
N ILE A 94 -6.06 24.45 6.54
CA ILE A 94 -4.92 24.67 7.44
C ILE A 94 -4.72 23.44 8.33
N GLY A 95 -3.47 23.01 8.44
CA GLY A 95 -3.07 21.87 9.25
C GLY A 95 -3.38 22.07 10.74
N LYS A 96 -3.48 20.96 11.47
CA LYS A 96 -3.79 20.99 12.92
C LYS A 96 -2.74 21.72 13.76
N ASP A 97 -1.52 21.82 13.24
CA ASP A 97 -0.42 22.58 13.84
C ASP A 97 -0.51 24.09 13.59
N GLY A 98 -1.48 24.53 12.77
CA GLY A 98 -1.71 25.93 12.41
C GLY A 98 -0.76 26.47 11.35
N ILE A 99 0.14 25.64 10.79
CA ILE A 99 1.18 26.09 9.85
C ILE A 99 1.17 25.34 8.51
N GLY A 100 0.68 24.10 8.45
CA GLY A 100 0.53 23.40 7.17
C GLY A 100 -0.56 24.04 6.30
N ILE A 101 -0.28 24.34 5.04
CA ILE A 101 -1.26 24.97 4.12
C ILE A 101 -1.56 24.05 2.95
N GLY A 102 -2.85 23.83 2.68
CA GLY A 102 -3.39 23.26 1.45
C GLY A 102 -3.11 21.77 1.25
N ILE A 103 -3.20 21.31 0.00
CA ILE A 103 -3.20 19.89 -0.36
C ILE A 103 -1.92 19.15 0.03
N MET A 104 -0.77 19.81 -0.04
CA MET A 104 0.54 19.26 0.33
C MET A 104 0.97 19.61 1.77
N GLN A 105 0.13 20.34 2.52
CA GLN A 105 0.41 20.82 3.89
C GLN A 105 1.77 21.53 4.01
N ILE A 106 2.04 22.47 3.09
CA ILE A 106 3.30 23.22 3.04
C ILE A 106 3.44 24.05 4.31
N SER A 107 4.57 23.92 5.01
CA SER A 107 4.88 24.63 6.26
C SER A 107 6.22 25.37 6.23
N SER A 108 6.95 25.30 5.12
CA SER A 108 8.26 25.92 4.94
C SER A 108 8.15 27.23 4.15
N TYR A 109 7.73 28.30 4.81
CA TYR A 109 7.63 29.65 4.25
C TYR A 109 7.97 30.70 5.31
N SER A 110 8.31 31.92 4.88
CA SER A 110 8.47 33.04 5.83
C SER A 110 7.09 33.53 6.28
N SER A 111 6.87 33.67 7.59
CA SER A 111 5.62 34.20 8.13
C SER A 111 5.33 35.65 7.72
N THR A 112 6.33 36.37 7.20
CA THR A 112 6.20 37.74 6.68
C THR A 112 5.95 37.79 5.17
N ASP A 113 6.10 36.69 4.45
CA ASP A 113 5.85 36.62 3.00
C ASP A 113 4.37 36.33 2.73
N THR A 114 3.56 37.36 2.92
CA THR A 114 2.10 37.30 2.75
C THR A 114 1.68 36.91 1.34
N ALA A 115 2.46 37.25 0.31
CA ALA A 115 2.16 36.91 -1.08
C ALA A 115 2.30 35.41 -1.34
N THR A 116 3.38 34.78 -0.85
CA THR A 116 3.56 33.33 -0.94
C THR A 116 2.51 32.58 -0.13
N ILE A 117 2.22 33.04 1.10
CA ILE A 117 1.18 32.44 1.94
C ILE A 117 -0.18 32.47 1.24
N GLU A 118 -0.53 33.59 0.60
CA GLU A 118 -1.80 33.73 -0.10
C GLU A 118 -1.89 32.79 -1.31
N LYS A 119 -0.81 32.65 -2.07
CA LYS A 119 -0.75 31.67 -3.16
C LYS A 119 -0.88 30.24 -2.65
N LEU A 120 -0.19 29.86 -1.57
CA LEU A 120 -0.30 28.53 -0.99
C LEU A 120 -1.74 28.19 -0.56
N LYS A 121 -2.52 29.19 -0.15
CA LYS A 121 -3.93 29.05 0.24
C LYS A 121 -4.87 28.94 -0.97
N THR A 122 -4.63 29.73 -2.01
CA THR A 122 -5.61 29.95 -3.09
C THR A 122 -5.30 29.25 -4.40
N ASP A 123 -4.04 28.87 -4.63
CA ASP A 123 -3.58 28.24 -5.86
C ASP A 123 -3.12 26.80 -5.58
N ILE A 124 -3.96 25.85 -5.98
CA ILE A 124 -3.69 24.42 -5.79
C ILE A 124 -2.48 23.94 -6.61
N ASP A 125 -2.27 24.48 -7.82
CA ASP A 125 -1.16 24.08 -8.68
C ASP A 125 0.16 24.57 -8.07
N TYR A 126 0.19 25.79 -7.55
CA TYR A 126 1.33 26.31 -6.80
C TYR A 126 1.60 25.50 -5.52
N ASN A 127 0.56 25.11 -4.78
CA ASN A 127 0.72 24.28 -3.57
C ASN A 127 1.32 22.90 -3.89
N ILE A 128 0.82 22.23 -4.94
CA ILE A 128 1.36 20.95 -5.41
C ILE A 128 2.80 21.11 -5.89
N GLU A 129 3.08 22.13 -6.69
CA GLU A 129 4.42 22.43 -7.20
C GLU A 129 5.43 22.63 -6.06
N MET A 130 5.08 23.41 -5.04
CA MET A 130 5.91 23.62 -3.85
C MET A 130 6.17 22.30 -3.10
N GLY A 131 5.16 21.42 -3.00
CA GLY A 131 5.33 20.09 -2.43
C GLY A 131 6.33 19.23 -3.22
N CYS A 132 6.24 19.24 -4.55
CA CYS A 132 7.18 18.56 -5.43
C CYS A 132 8.62 19.09 -5.26
N GLN A 133 8.79 20.41 -5.21
CA GLN A 133 10.09 21.05 -5.00
C GLN A 133 10.69 20.66 -3.64
N MET A 134 9.89 20.70 -2.56
CA MET A 134 10.32 20.28 -1.23
C MET A 134 10.74 18.81 -1.21
N LEU A 135 9.95 17.92 -1.83
CA LEU A 135 10.28 16.50 -1.89
C LEU A 135 11.58 16.25 -2.66
N ASN A 136 11.82 16.98 -3.76
CA ASN A 136 13.08 16.93 -4.49
C ASN A 136 14.27 17.48 -3.69
N GLN A 137 14.05 18.53 -2.90
CA GLN A 137 15.05 19.03 -1.96
C GLN A 137 15.38 17.95 -0.92
N LYS A 138 14.36 17.27 -0.38
CA LYS A 138 14.54 16.17 0.58
C LYS A 138 15.26 14.98 -0.04
N TRP A 139 14.91 14.61 -1.27
CA TRP A 139 15.63 13.60 -2.05
C TRP A 139 17.12 13.93 -2.08
N ARG A 140 17.49 15.18 -2.41
CA ARG A 140 18.90 15.61 -2.43
C ARG A 140 19.54 15.60 -1.04
N ALA A 141 18.86 16.11 -0.02
CA ALA A 141 19.44 16.21 1.32
C ALA A 141 19.58 14.85 2.03
N ALA A 142 18.76 13.87 1.68
CA ALA A 142 18.80 12.52 2.23
C ALA A 142 19.91 11.66 1.59
N PRO A 143 20.42 10.64 2.30
CA PRO A 143 21.27 9.62 1.70
C PRO A 143 20.57 8.95 0.52
N LYS A 144 21.36 8.49 -0.47
CA LYS A 144 20.80 7.69 -1.57
C LYS A 144 20.73 6.24 -1.19
N ILE A 145 19.74 5.60 -1.78
CA ILE A 145 19.50 4.17 -1.68
C ILE A 145 19.80 3.57 -3.06
N GLY A 146 20.61 2.51 -3.07
CA GLY A 146 21.09 1.78 -4.25
C GLY A 146 21.61 2.69 -5.36
N ASN A 147 21.10 2.45 -6.56
CA ASN A 147 21.50 3.18 -7.77
C ASN A 147 20.80 4.54 -7.92
N GLY A 148 19.89 4.91 -7.00
CA GLY A 148 19.15 6.16 -7.06
C GLY A 148 18.15 6.25 -8.22
N ASP A 149 17.75 5.12 -8.82
CA ASP A 149 16.62 5.09 -9.77
C ASP A 149 15.39 5.70 -9.09
N ARG A 150 14.89 6.79 -9.68
CA ARG A 150 13.76 7.57 -9.18
C ARG A 150 12.44 6.89 -9.44
N ASN A 151 12.38 5.92 -10.35
CA ASN A 151 11.20 5.11 -10.53
C ASN A 151 11.17 3.90 -9.59
N VAL A 152 12.21 3.63 -8.79
CA VAL A 152 12.13 2.64 -7.71
C VAL A 152 11.60 3.31 -6.45
N LEU A 153 10.43 2.88 -5.96
CA LEU A 153 9.73 3.52 -4.85
C LEU A 153 10.56 3.50 -3.56
N GLU A 154 11.22 2.38 -3.24
CA GLU A 154 12.05 2.25 -2.05
C GLU A 154 13.22 3.24 -2.02
N ASN A 155 13.69 3.71 -3.17
CA ASN A 155 14.75 4.70 -3.21
C ASN A 155 14.32 6.07 -2.63
N TRP A 156 13.00 6.32 -2.56
CA TRP A 156 12.42 7.54 -1.98
C TRP A 156 12.27 7.51 -0.46
N TYR A 157 12.49 6.37 0.19
CA TYR A 157 12.14 6.16 1.59
C TYR A 157 12.66 7.27 2.53
N PHE A 158 13.94 7.64 2.41
CA PHE A 158 14.51 8.72 3.22
C PHE A 158 14.01 10.12 2.83
N ALA A 159 13.68 10.36 1.56
CA ALA A 159 13.11 11.62 1.12
C ALA A 159 11.70 11.82 1.72
N VAL A 160 10.90 10.76 1.76
CA VAL A 160 9.56 10.74 2.37
C VAL A 160 9.65 10.92 3.88
N TRP A 161 10.61 10.26 4.54
CA TRP A 161 10.84 10.47 5.96
C TRP A 161 11.25 11.93 6.24
N ALA A 162 12.21 12.46 5.48
CA ALA A 162 12.65 13.85 5.60
C ALA A 162 11.53 14.87 5.32
N TYR A 163 10.55 14.51 4.47
CA TYR A 163 9.37 15.34 4.18
C TYR A 163 8.55 15.57 5.45
N ASN A 164 8.34 14.53 6.27
CA ASN A 164 7.65 14.63 7.55
C ASN A 164 8.58 14.96 8.75
N SER A 165 9.83 15.36 8.49
CA SER A 165 10.92 15.63 9.45
C SER A 165 11.63 14.39 10.04
N TRP A 166 12.89 14.62 10.45
CA TRP A 166 13.76 13.65 11.14
C TRP A 166 13.42 13.46 12.64
N GLY A 167 12.21 13.80 13.07
CA GLY A 167 11.79 13.59 14.47
C GLY A 167 11.89 12.11 14.89
N SER A 168 12.23 11.85 16.15
CA SER A 168 12.33 10.49 16.70
C SER A 168 11.04 9.68 16.51
N ARG A 169 9.88 10.36 16.55
CA ARG A 169 8.56 9.76 16.31
C ARG A 169 8.41 9.10 14.92
N ASN A 170 9.21 9.55 13.95
CA ASN A 170 9.18 9.07 12.57
C ASN A 170 10.28 8.05 12.28
N ASN A 171 11.15 7.75 13.25
CA ASN A 171 12.14 6.68 13.10
C ASN A 171 11.46 5.32 13.32
N PRO A 172 11.47 4.41 12.33
CA PRO A 172 10.87 3.09 12.45
C PRO A 172 11.46 2.20 13.56
N ASN A 173 12.69 2.51 14.01
CA ASN A 173 13.35 1.84 15.11
C ASN A 173 12.94 2.37 16.50
N VAL A 174 12.10 3.41 16.56
CA VAL A 174 11.59 3.96 17.82
C VAL A 174 10.16 3.49 18.02
N ALA A 175 9.92 2.70 19.08
CA ALA A 175 8.59 2.23 19.43
C ALA A 175 7.73 3.38 19.96
N THR A 176 6.80 3.88 19.14
CA THR A 176 5.85 4.94 19.51
C THR A 176 4.42 4.45 19.67
N GLY A 177 4.13 3.19 19.29
CA GLY A 177 2.77 2.64 19.20
C GLY A 177 2.03 2.99 17.90
N SER A 178 2.63 3.82 17.03
CA SER A 178 2.09 4.18 15.71
C SER A 178 3.09 3.85 14.60
N PRO A 179 2.65 3.49 13.38
CA PRO A 179 3.55 3.34 12.25
C PRO A 179 4.29 4.64 11.92
N ALA A 180 5.52 4.53 11.41
CA ALA A 180 6.25 5.69 10.90
C ALA A 180 5.52 6.29 9.67
N TYR A 181 5.72 7.59 9.42
CA TYR A 181 5.04 8.30 8.34
C TYR A 181 5.29 7.65 6.97
N GLN A 182 6.55 7.39 6.64
CA GLN A 182 6.95 6.77 5.38
C GLN A 182 6.42 5.35 5.23
N ASP A 183 6.35 4.54 6.31
CA ASP A 183 5.73 3.22 6.25
C ASP A 183 4.24 3.31 5.91
N SER A 184 3.58 4.34 6.44
CA SER A 184 2.16 4.62 6.20
C SER A 184 1.92 5.09 4.76
N ILE A 185 2.82 5.90 4.19
CA ILE A 185 2.80 6.29 2.77
C ILE A 185 2.94 5.06 1.86
N PHE A 186 3.90 4.17 2.15
CA PHE A 186 4.08 2.94 1.36
C PHE A 186 2.89 2.00 1.50
N SER A 187 2.29 1.90 2.69
CA SER A 187 1.03 1.17 2.88
C SER A 187 -0.12 1.77 2.05
N LEU A 188 -0.25 3.11 2.01
CA LEU A 188 -1.27 3.80 1.22
C LEU A 188 -1.12 3.55 -0.28
N MET A 189 0.12 3.56 -0.80
CA MET A 189 0.39 3.25 -2.22
C MET A 189 -0.22 1.91 -2.63
N GLY A 190 0.01 0.87 -1.81
CA GLY A 190 -0.54 -0.47 -2.01
C GLY A 190 -2.05 -0.59 -1.83
N GLN A 191 -2.56 -0.03 -0.75
CA GLN A 191 -3.97 -0.19 -0.41
C GLN A 191 -4.87 0.62 -1.33
N LYS A 192 -4.46 1.84 -1.69
CA LYS A 192 -5.35 2.81 -2.32
C LYS A 192 -5.20 2.86 -3.83
N TYR A 193 -3.97 2.95 -4.36
CA TYR A 193 -3.76 3.31 -5.77
C TYR A 193 -3.55 2.13 -6.72
N ASN A 194 -3.71 0.90 -6.23
CA ASN A 194 -3.66 -0.32 -7.03
C ASN A 194 -2.46 -0.34 -7.98
N SER A 195 -1.30 0.13 -7.51
CA SER A 195 -0.06 -0.20 -8.21
C SER A 195 0.01 -1.73 -8.24
N ALA A 196 0.44 -2.37 -9.34
CA ALA A 196 0.61 -3.83 -9.44
C ALA A 196 1.55 -4.43 -8.36
N VAL A 197 2.02 -3.58 -7.48
CA VAL A 197 2.68 -3.89 -6.25
C VAL A 197 1.67 -4.34 -5.20
N THR A 198 1.57 -5.65 -4.97
CA THR A 198 1.03 -6.17 -3.70
C THR A 198 1.97 -5.80 -2.56
N PHE A 199 1.83 -4.58 -2.08
CA PHE A 199 2.30 -4.14 -0.77
C PHE A 199 1.35 -4.73 0.28
N ALA A 200 1.58 -5.99 0.70
CA ALA A 200 0.77 -6.57 1.78
C ALA A 200 0.94 -5.73 3.07
N PRO A 201 -0.11 -5.54 3.90
CA PRO A 201 0.01 -4.84 5.18
C PRO A 201 1.11 -5.49 6.05
N GLY A 202 2.20 -4.75 6.29
CA GLY A 202 3.38 -5.22 7.05
C GLY A 202 4.56 -5.73 6.20
N ALA A 203 4.39 -5.98 4.90
CA ALA A 203 5.47 -6.41 4.00
C ALA A 203 6.30 -5.24 3.43
N THR A 204 5.92 -4.00 3.73
CA THR A 204 6.43 -2.76 3.11
C THR A 204 7.46 -2.01 3.93
N LYS A 205 7.80 -2.51 5.11
CA LYS A 205 8.78 -1.85 5.97
C LYS A 205 10.15 -2.05 5.35
N TYR A 206 10.84 -0.95 5.08
CA TYR A 206 12.27 -1.01 4.84
C TYR A 206 12.89 -1.78 6.01
N PRO A 207 13.66 -2.85 5.78
CA PRO A 207 14.09 -3.73 6.85
C PRO A 207 14.76 -2.93 7.97
N ALA A 208 14.29 -3.11 9.20
CA ALA A 208 14.73 -2.30 10.35
C ALA A 208 16.25 -2.34 10.54
N ASN A 209 16.87 -3.49 10.24
CA ASN A 209 18.31 -3.70 10.27
C ASN A 209 19.10 -2.93 9.18
N LEU A 210 18.42 -2.44 8.14
CA LEU A 210 19.00 -1.56 7.11
C LEU A 210 18.73 -0.07 7.40
N LEU A 211 17.93 0.25 8.42
CA LEU A 211 17.59 1.61 8.81
C LEU A 211 18.46 2.10 9.95
N PRO A 212 18.84 3.39 9.95
CA PRO A 212 19.63 3.95 11.03
C PRO A 212 18.82 4.06 12.32
N LEU A 213 19.46 3.76 13.43
CA LEU A 213 18.90 3.88 14.77
C LEU A 213 18.97 5.32 15.33
N VAL A 214 19.68 6.21 14.63
CA VAL A 214 19.80 7.64 14.93
C VAL A 214 19.27 8.50 13.80
N ASN A 215 18.82 9.71 14.15
CA ASN A 215 18.32 10.70 13.20
C ASN A 215 19.25 11.93 13.16
N PRO A 216 19.50 12.52 11.98
CA PRO A 216 19.17 11.99 10.66
C PRO A 216 20.05 10.77 10.30
N PRO A 217 19.67 9.99 9.27
CA PRO A 217 20.55 9.01 8.65
C PRO A 217 21.93 9.59 8.31
N ASN A 218 23.01 8.83 8.57
CA ASN A 218 24.35 9.28 8.22
C ASN A 218 24.48 9.43 6.70
N TYR A 219 24.98 10.58 6.27
CA TYR A 219 25.11 10.92 4.86
C TYR A 219 26.17 10.07 4.15
N SER A 220 27.24 9.64 4.82
CA SER A 220 28.31 8.83 4.22
C SER A 220 27.98 7.33 4.13
N SER A 221 26.83 6.92 4.67
CA SER A 221 26.38 5.53 4.64
C SER A 221 25.97 5.04 3.25
N ARG A 222 26.08 3.73 3.06
CA ARG A 222 25.74 3.01 1.82
C ARG A 222 24.50 2.16 2.03
N TYR A 223 23.36 2.67 1.60
CA TYR A 223 22.07 1.99 1.77
C TYR A 223 21.72 1.23 0.50
N SER A 224 21.83 -0.09 0.49
CA SER A 224 21.37 -0.90 -0.65
C SER A 224 19.85 -0.85 -0.78
N THR A 225 19.34 -0.79 -2.01
CA THR A 225 17.90 -0.97 -2.26
C THR A 225 17.48 -2.37 -1.76
N PRO A 226 16.43 -2.47 -0.92
CA PRO A 226 15.99 -3.76 -0.39
C PRO A 226 15.42 -4.64 -1.51
N SER A 227 15.45 -5.96 -1.33
CA SER A 227 14.75 -6.89 -2.23
C SER A 227 13.56 -7.52 -1.50
N VAL A 228 12.38 -7.60 -2.09
CA VAL A 228 11.98 -7.16 -3.45
C VAL A 228 11.79 -5.64 -3.58
N THR A 229 12.01 -5.09 -4.78
CA THR A 229 11.79 -3.67 -5.12
C THR A 229 10.51 -3.47 -5.90
N HIS A 230 10.04 -2.23 -5.92
CA HIS A 230 8.80 -1.87 -6.60
C HIS A 230 8.98 -0.64 -7.49
N LEU A 231 8.57 -0.78 -8.74
CA LEU A 231 8.52 0.35 -9.66
C LEU A 231 7.32 1.23 -9.34
N GLY A 232 7.55 2.53 -9.38
CA GLY A 232 6.55 3.56 -9.44
C GLY A 232 6.01 3.71 -10.86
N ASP A 233 5.36 4.84 -11.07
CA ASP A 233 4.58 5.17 -12.25
C ASP A 233 5.09 6.43 -12.96
N LEU A 234 6.39 6.69 -12.80
CA LEU A 234 7.01 7.84 -13.43
C LEU A 234 6.93 7.69 -14.95
N THR A 235 6.31 8.67 -15.61
CA THR A 235 6.40 8.80 -17.06
C THR A 235 7.72 9.45 -17.41
N ILE A 236 8.59 8.70 -18.08
CA ILE A 236 9.96 9.12 -18.34
C ILE A 236 10.00 9.94 -19.64
N ASP A 237 10.10 11.26 -19.50
CA ASP A 237 10.60 12.11 -20.58
C ASP A 237 12.13 12.07 -20.56
N GLN A 238 12.71 11.26 -21.45
CA GLN A 238 14.16 11.11 -21.56
C GLN A 238 14.88 12.46 -21.74
N ASN A 239 14.33 13.38 -22.53
CA ASN A 239 14.99 14.66 -22.79
C ASN A 239 14.97 15.53 -21.54
N GLN A 240 13.84 15.58 -20.84
CA GLN A 240 13.72 16.31 -19.58
C GLN A 240 14.61 15.71 -18.49
N LEU A 241 14.59 14.39 -18.32
CA LEU A 241 15.29 13.72 -17.22
C LEU A 241 16.82 13.72 -17.44
N VAL A 242 17.27 13.60 -18.69
CA VAL A 242 18.69 13.76 -19.06
C VAL A 242 19.16 15.21 -18.95
N SER A 243 18.32 16.20 -19.27
CA SER A 243 18.70 17.62 -19.17
C SER A 243 18.68 18.14 -17.74
N THR A 244 17.70 17.72 -16.93
CA THR A 244 17.54 18.15 -15.52
C THR A 244 18.38 17.33 -14.54
N GLY A 245 18.99 16.22 -14.99
CA GLY A 245 19.90 15.41 -14.19
C GLY A 245 21.16 16.13 -13.71
N GLY A 246 21.46 17.37 -14.16
CA GLY A 246 22.56 18.16 -13.61
C GLY A 246 23.00 19.34 -14.47
N GLY A 247 22.17 20.39 -14.57
CA GLY A 247 22.46 21.63 -15.31
C GLY A 247 22.38 22.89 -14.45
N THR A 248 22.95 24.01 -14.93
CA THR A 248 23.00 25.29 -14.20
C THR A 248 21.74 26.14 -14.39
N GLY A 249 21.32 26.86 -13.34
CA GLY A 249 20.48 28.06 -13.46
C GLY A 249 18.95 27.90 -13.32
N ALA A 250 18.24 28.96 -13.72
CA ALA A 250 16.79 29.17 -13.59
C ALA A 250 15.92 28.22 -14.44
N ASP A 251 16.54 27.45 -15.36
CA ASP A 251 15.88 26.47 -16.23
C ASP A 251 15.87 25.04 -15.66
N SER A 252 16.42 24.85 -14.45
CA SER A 252 16.20 23.60 -13.72
C SER A 252 14.74 23.51 -13.31
N ALA A 253 13.94 22.75 -14.06
CA ALA A 253 12.51 22.53 -13.78
C ALA A 253 12.22 21.96 -12.36
N ASN A 254 13.25 21.71 -11.54
CA ASN A 254 13.22 21.13 -10.20
C ASN A 254 13.65 22.08 -9.05
N GLY A 255 13.86 23.38 -9.28
CA GLY A 255 14.17 24.36 -8.22
C GLY A 255 15.64 24.38 -7.76
N ASP A 256 16.58 24.40 -8.70
CA ASP A 256 18.01 24.16 -8.44
C ASP A 256 18.80 25.41 -8.02
N TYR A 257 18.58 25.87 -6.78
CA TYR A 257 19.47 26.86 -6.17
C TYR A 257 20.87 26.30 -5.86
N TRP A 258 21.00 24.98 -5.68
CA TRP A 258 22.17 24.35 -5.05
C TRP A 258 23.20 23.74 -6.00
N PHE A 259 22.92 23.58 -7.29
CA PHE A 259 23.90 23.05 -8.25
C PHE A 259 25.09 23.98 -8.47
N ASN A 260 24.87 25.29 -8.42
CA ASN A 260 25.97 26.27 -8.51
C ASN A 260 26.90 26.26 -7.28
N TYR A 261 26.58 25.51 -6.22
CA TYR A 261 27.25 25.59 -4.92
C TYR A 261 27.85 24.28 -4.39
N ALA A 262 27.77 23.15 -5.10
CA ALA A 262 28.15 21.85 -4.52
C ALA A 262 29.08 21.01 -5.42
N ARG A 263 30.18 20.51 -4.81
CA ARG A 263 31.15 19.57 -5.42
C ARG A 263 30.56 18.21 -5.81
N TRP A 264 29.33 17.91 -5.36
CA TRP A 264 28.72 16.56 -5.33
C TRP A 264 27.70 16.32 -6.47
N ALA A 265 27.70 17.15 -7.52
CA ALA A 265 26.70 17.13 -8.59
C ALA A 265 26.57 15.75 -9.29
N SER A 266 27.69 15.07 -9.55
CA SER A 266 27.72 13.79 -10.27
C SER A 266 27.06 12.65 -9.50
N TYR A 267 27.20 12.63 -8.18
CA TYR A 267 26.57 11.63 -7.30
C TYR A 267 25.03 11.66 -7.44
N TYR A 268 24.45 12.87 -7.48
CA TYR A 268 23.00 13.02 -7.63
C TYR A 268 22.52 12.80 -9.05
N ALA A 269 23.30 13.27 -10.03
CA ALA A 269 22.98 13.13 -11.45
C ALA A 269 22.84 11.67 -11.87
N LEU A 270 23.68 10.80 -11.33
CA LEU A 270 23.72 9.39 -11.69
C LEU A 270 22.37 8.70 -11.49
N GLY A 271 21.64 9.00 -10.41
CA GLY A 271 20.30 8.43 -10.17
C GLY A 271 19.27 8.81 -11.24
N PHE A 272 19.32 10.05 -11.74
CA PHE A 272 18.47 10.48 -12.86
C PHE A 272 18.81 9.69 -14.13
N TYR A 273 20.09 9.58 -14.48
CA TYR A 273 20.48 8.82 -15.67
C TYR A 273 20.18 7.33 -15.54
N ASN A 274 20.36 6.74 -14.35
CA ASN A 274 19.98 5.36 -14.07
C ASN A 274 18.46 5.14 -14.26
N THR A 275 17.63 6.09 -13.83
CA THR A 275 16.17 6.05 -14.06
C THR A 275 15.83 5.91 -15.55
N VAL A 276 16.48 6.71 -16.42
CA VAL A 276 16.28 6.62 -17.88
C VAL A 276 16.84 5.32 -18.43
N TYR A 277 18.01 4.90 -17.95
CA TYR A 277 18.68 3.68 -18.42
C TYR A 277 17.90 2.42 -18.07
N ASP A 278 17.31 2.33 -16.87
CA ASP A 278 16.58 1.15 -16.39
C ASP A 278 15.15 1.09 -16.93
N SER A 279 14.65 2.16 -17.55
CA SER A 279 13.34 2.20 -18.17
C SER A 279 13.18 1.18 -19.30
N ALA A 280 12.12 0.38 -19.22
CA ALA A 280 11.71 -0.54 -20.29
C ALA A 280 11.20 0.18 -21.54
N THR A 281 10.79 1.45 -21.45
CA THR A 281 10.27 2.22 -22.59
C THR A 281 11.36 2.87 -23.43
N ILE A 282 12.61 2.88 -22.96
CA ILE A 282 13.74 3.52 -23.63
C ILE A 282 14.59 2.45 -24.35
N SER A 283 14.44 2.37 -25.67
CA SER A 283 15.18 1.41 -26.49
C SER A 283 16.59 1.89 -26.88
N ASP A 284 16.76 3.18 -27.16
CA ASP A 284 18.08 3.78 -27.46
C ASP A 284 18.70 4.37 -26.19
N LYS A 285 19.70 3.65 -25.67
CA LYS A 285 20.42 4.03 -24.45
C LYS A 285 21.72 4.79 -24.72
N THR A 286 22.01 5.20 -25.96
CA THR A 286 23.33 5.77 -26.34
C THR A 286 23.66 7.05 -25.56
N LEU A 287 22.78 8.06 -25.62
CA LEU A 287 23.01 9.34 -24.94
C LEU A 287 23.07 9.18 -23.42
N VAL A 288 22.15 8.42 -22.84
CA VAL A 288 22.12 8.19 -21.39
C VAL A 288 23.35 7.41 -20.93
N SER A 289 23.84 6.44 -21.72
CA SER A 289 25.06 5.69 -21.40
C SER A 289 26.29 6.62 -21.36
N GLN A 290 26.41 7.56 -22.29
CA GLN A 290 27.49 8.57 -22.28
C GLN A 290 27.41 9.47 -21.04
N LYS A 291 26.21 9.88 -20.64
CA LYS A 291 25.98 10.69 -19.43
C LYS A 291 26.34 9.93 -18.16
N ILE A 292 25.97 8.65 -18.07
CA ILE A 292 26.34 7.75 -16.96
C ILE A 292 27.86 7.62 -16.89
N GLN A 293 28.54 7.30 -17.99
CA GLN A 293 30.00 7.16 -18.01
C GLN A 293 30.71 8.45 -17.57
N SER A 294 30.24 9.61 -18.04
CA SER A 294 30.80 10.91 -17.62
C SER A 294 30.61 11.15 -16.12
N ALA A 295 29.41 10.89 -15.59
CA ALA A 295 29.13 11.05 -14.16
C ALA A 295 29.94 10.08 -13.30
N GLN A 296 30.07 8.81 -13.72
CA GLN A 296 30.89 7.80 -13.05
C GLN A 296 32.36 8.22 -13.01
N ASN A 297 32.93 8.66 -14.14
CA ASN A 297 34.33 9.10 -14.21
C ASN A 297 34.61 10.30 -13.28
N ASN A 298 33.71 11.28 -13.25
CA ASN A 298 33.83 12.42 -12.35
C ASN A 298 33.77 11.99 -10.87
N LEU A 299 32.85 11.08 -10.54
CA LEU A 299 32.68 10.59 -9.18
C LEU A 299 33.88 9.77 -8.71
N LEU A 300 34.50 8.98 -9.60
CA LEU A 300 35.75 8.27 -9.32
C LEU A 300 36.92 9.24 -9.08
N ALA A 301 37.02 10.32 -9.85
CA ALA A 301 38.06 11.33 -9.64
C ALA A 301 37.89 12.07 -8.31
N GLU A 302 36.64 12.36 -7.91
CA GLU A 302 36.35 12.96 -6.60
C GLU A 302 36.68 12.00 -5.45
N ALA A 303 36.36 10.72 -5.60
CA ALA A 303 36.71 9.67 -4.62
C ALA A 303 38.23 9.52 -4.49
N ASP A 304 38.97 9.51 -5.61
CA ASP A 304 40.43 9.45 -5.62
C ASP A 304 41.05 10.65 -4.89
N SER A 305 40.43 11.84 -4.99
CA SER A 305 40.88 13.05 -4.28
C SER A 305 40.61 12.95 -2.78
N LEU A 306 39.42 12.50 -2.37
CA LEU A 306 39.07 12.34 -0.96
C LEU A 306 40.00 11.35 -0.24
N LEU A 307 40.39 10.27 -0.93
CA LEU A 307 41.36 9.29 -0.41
C LEU A 307 42.74 9.86 -0.08
N GLN A 308 43.07 11.04 -0.61
CA GLN A 308 44.36 11.71 -0.38
C GLN A 308 44.32 12.65 0.83
N ASP A 309 43.14 12.97 1.37
CA ASP A 309 42.98 13.94 2.46
C ASP A 309 43.50 13.40 3.82
N GLY A 310 43.63 12.08 3.96
CA GLY A 310 44.09 11.44 5.19
C GLY A 310 43.13 11.57 6.38
N LYS A 311 41.83 11.77 6.11
CA LYS A 311 40.76 11.86 7.11
C LYS A 311 39.79 10.69 6.97
N ASP A 312 39.42 10.08 8.07
CA ASP A 312 38.37 9.06 8.17
C ASP A 312 37.06 9.47 7.48
N SER A 313 36.61 10.70 7.69
CA SER A 313 35.40 11.25 7.05
C SER A 313 35.51 11.34 5.53
N SER A 314 36.73 11.59 5.02
CA SER A 314 37.01 11.63 3.58
C SER A 314 37.06 10.21 3.02
N ASP A 315 37.67 9.25 3.73
CA ASP A 315 37.71 7.84 3.34
C ASP A 315 36.30 7.23 3.28
N ALA A 316 35.45 7.50 4.28
CA ALA A 316 34.04 7.09 4.28
C ALA A 316 33.27 7.65 3.07
N SER A 317 33.49 8.94 2.75
CA SER A 317 32.87 9.60 1.60
C SER A 317 33.37 9.02 0.27
N ALA A 318 34.67 8.76 0.15
CA ALA A 318 35.27 8.10 -1.02
C ALA A 318 34.69 6.69 -1.21
N ALA A 319 34.58 5.91 -0.15
CA ALA A 319 34.01 4.57 -0.18
C ALA A 319 32.55 4.60 -0.67
N LYS A 320 31.76 5.59 -0.23
CA LYS A 320 30.38 5.79 -0.72
C LYS A 320 30.36 6.10 -2.22
N TYR A 321 31.25 6.95 -2.70
CA TYR A 321 31.32 7.33 -4.12
C TYR A 321 31.70 6.14 -5.02
N TYR A 322 32.72 5.38 -4.66
CA TYR A 322 33.08 4.14 -5.37
C TYR A 322 31.92 3.15 -5.38
N TRP A 323 31.28 2.94 -4.22
CA TRP A 323 30.14 2.03 -4.14
C TRP A 323 28.96 2.48 -5.00
N THR A 324 28.69 3.79 -5.06
CA THR A 324 27.61 4.37 -5.88
C THR A 324 27.83 4.08 -7.37
N VAL A 325 29.08 4.13 -7.85
CA VAL A 325 29.41 3.73 -9.23
C VAL A 325 29.07 2.26 -9.48
N LEU A 326 29.34 1.38 -8.50
CA LEU A 326 29.04 -0.05 -8.58
C LEU A 326 27.56 -0.39 -8.54
N GLN A 327 26.69 0.52 -8.08
CA GLN A 327 25.24 0.29 -8.08
C GLN A 327 24.60 0.55 -9.45
N GLY A 328 25.25 1.36 -10.30
CA GLY A 328 24.76 1.68 -11.64
C GLY A 328 25.09 0.59 -12.68
N PRO A 329 24.65 0.76 -13.93
CA PRO A 329 24.97 -0.19 -14.99
C PRO A 329 26.49 -0.23 -15.28
N SER A 330 27.00 -1.45 -15.49
CA SER A 330 28.41 -1.68 -15.84
C SER A 330 28.63 -1.45 -17.34
N LEU A 331 28.79 -0.18 -17.73
CA LEU A 331 28.98 0.22 -19.13
C LEU A 331 30.44 0.09 -19.62
N ASP A 332 31.40 0.07 -18.70
CA ASP A 332 32.82 -0.10 -18.98
C ASP A 332 33.47 -0.95 -17.86
N GLN A 333 34.17 -2.03 -18.25
CA GLN A 333 34.79 -2.94 -17.28
C GLN A 333 35.92 -2.28 -16.49
N GLY A 334 36.64 -1.32 -17.09
CA GLY A 334 37.71 -0.57 -16.43
C GLY A 334 37.17 0.31 -15.31
N THR A 335 36.07 1.02 -15.55
CA THR A 335 35.35 1.83 -14.56
C THR A 335 34.89 0.98 -13.38
N ALA A 336 34.25 -0.18 -13.65
CA ALA A 336 33.80 -1.08 -12.59
C ALA A 336 34.96 -1.65 -11.76
N ALA A 337 36.06 -2.06 -12.43
CA ALA A 337 37.26 -2.56 -11.75
C ALA A 337 37.92 -1.49 -10.88
N LYS A 338 38.04 -0.25 -11.40
CA LYS A 338 38.57 0.90 -10.64
C LYS A 338 37.71 1.21 -9.43
N ALA A 339 36.38 1.21 -9.60
CA ALA A 339 35.45 1.44 -8.50
C ALA A 339 35.56 0.37 -7.41
N SER A 340 35.62 -0.91 -7.80
CA SER A 340 35.77 -2.02 -6.86
C SER A 340 37.08 -1.93 -6.07
N ALA A 341 38.21 -1.72 -6.74
CA ALA A 341 39.51 -1.58 -6.09
C ALA A 341 39.57 -0.35 -5.17
N GLY A 342 39.02 0.78 -5.61
CA GLY A 342 38.92 2.00 -4.82
C GLY A 342 38.05 1.83 -3.56
N LEU A 343 36.94 1.11 -3.68
CA LEU A 343 36.06 0.77 -2.56
C LEU A 343 36.81 -0.02 -1.49
N GLN A 344 37.49 -1.10 -1.86
CA GLN A 344 38.22 -1.93 -0.88
C GLN A 344 39.36 -1.12 -0.21
N ASN A 345 40.07 -0.29 -0.97
CA ASN A 345 41.13 0.58 -0.44
C ASN A 345 40.58 1.60 0.58
N ALA A 346 39.50 2.31 0.24
CA ALA A 346 38.86 3.28 1.13
C ALA A 346 38.37 2.62 2.42
N LEU A 347 37.80 1.42 2.32
CA LEU A 347 37.36 0.65 3.48
C LEU A 347 38.52 0.15 4.34
N GLY A 348 39.62 -0.28 3.72
CA GLY A 348 40.84 -0.65 4.43
C GLY A 348 41.39 0.50 5.26
N LYS A 349 41.49 1.71 4.68
CA LYS A 349 41.94 2.91 5.41
C LYS A 349 41.01 3.29 6.56
N LEU A 350 39.70 3.21 6.34
CA LEU A 350 38.71 3.48 7.37
C LEU A 350 38.84 2.49 8.54
N LEU A 351 39.12 1.21 8.25
CA LEU A 351 39.42 0.21 9.29
C LEU A 351 40.74 0.49 10.01
N ASP A 352 41.77 0.93 9.31
CA ASP A 352 43.05 1.29 9.95
C ASP A 352 42.87 2.46 10.94
N ALA A 353 42.06 3.46 10.58
CA ALA A 353 41.69 4.57 11.46
C ALA A 353 40.88 4.08 12.68
N ALA A 354 39.84 3.28 12.45
CA ALA A 354 39.01 2.71 13.52
C ALA A 354 39.81 1.84 14.50
N ASP A 355 40.68 0.95 13.99
CA ASP A 355 41.55 0.11 14.81
C ASP A 355 42.49 0.95 15.66
N SER A 356 43.06 2.03 15.10
CA SER A 356 43.92 2.96 15.83
C SER A 356 43.18 3.66 16.97
N MET A 357 41.94 4.11 16.72
CA MET A 357 41.07 4.73 17.74
C MET A 357 40.76 3.75 18.88
N VAL A 358 40.46 2.48 18.58
CA VAL A 358 40.19 1.45 19.60
C VAL A 358 41.43 1.12 20.44
N GLN A 359 42.61 1.13 19.82
CA GLN A 359 43.86 0.80 20.49
C GLN A 359 44.38 1.92 21.39
N THR A 360 44.35 3.16 20.91
CA THR A 360 45.06 4.29 21.52
C THR A 360 44.16 5.38 22.07
N GLY A 361 42.88 5.38 21.68
CA GLY A 361 41.93 6.42 22.02
C GLY A 361 41.19 6.20 23.33
N ASP A 362 40.26 7.11 23.59
CA ASP A 362 39.33 7.11 24.72
C ASP A 362 37.92 6.69 24.30
N ALA A 363 36.96 6.77 25.22
CA ALA A 363 35.58 6.35 24.92
C ALA A 363 34.90 7.16 23.81
N SER A 364 35.24 8.45 23.63
CA SER A 364 34.76 9.22 22.47
C SER A 364 35.35 8.67 21.18
N SER A 365 36.63 8.34 21.18
CA SER A 365 37.33 7.73 20.03
C SER A 365 36.75 6.34 19.71
N TRP A 366 36.40 5.54 20.72
CA TRP A 366 35.78 4.24 20.52
C TRP A 366 34.37 4.36 19.93
N GLN A 367 33.58 5.38 20.32
CA GLN A 367 32.29 5.65 19.66
C GLN A 367 32.48 6.00 18.18
N SER A 368 33.48 6.81 17.83
CA SER A 368 33.81 7.10 16.43
C SER A 368 34.23 5.82 15.69
N ALA A 369 35.10 5.00 16.29
CA ALA A 369 35.49 3.71 15.71
C ALA A 369 34.31 2.78 15.46
N VAL A 370 33.32 2.72 16.37
CA VAL A 370 32.08 1.98 16.16
C VAL A 370 31.35 2.46 14.89
N GLN A 371 31.26 3.77 14.67
CA GLN A 371 30.62 4.32 13.47
C GLN A 371 31.37 3.94 12.20
N ASP A 372 32.70 3.92 12.25
CA ASP A 372 33.55 3.53 11.12
C ASP A 372 33.40 2.04 10.78
N TYR A 373 33.45 1.15 11.78
CA TYR A 373 33.18 -0.28 11.56
C TYR A 373 31.78 -0.52 11.01
N GLN A 374 30.78 0.19 11.52
CA GLN A 374 29.42 0.13 10.98
C GLN A 374 29.36 0.60 9.53
N THR A 375 30.07 1.67 9.19
CA THR A 375 30.16 2.17 7.81
C THR A 375 30.81 1.14 6.89
N VAL A 376 31.84 0.42 7.34
CA VAL A 376 32.47 -0.69 6.58
C VAL A 376 31.48 -1.81 6.32
N LEU A 377 30.69 -2.19 7.32
CA LEU A 377 29.70 -3.28 7.25
C LEU A 377 28.46 -2.94 6.41
N GLN A 378 28.31 -1.69 5.95
CA GLN A 378 27.19 -1.25 5.13
C GLN A 378 27.43 -1.48 3.63
N GLY A 379 26.36 -1.84 2.92
CA GLY A 379 26.35 -1.99 1.47
C GLY A 379 26.87 -3.35 1.00
N SER A 380 26.53 -3.71 -0.23
CA SER A 380 27.06 -4.90 -0.90
C SER A 380 28.49 -4.69 -1.41
N SER A 381 29.15 -5.77 -1.82
CA SER A 381 30.45 -5.76 -2.52
C SER A 381 31.65 -5.38 -1.63
N VAL A 382 31.62 -5.75 -0.35
CA VAL A 382 32.75 -5.63 0.59
C VAL A 382 33.46 -6.97 0.70
N ASP A 383 34.79 -6.96 0.69
CA ASP A 383 35.59 -8.18 0.82
C ASP A 383 35.35 -8.87 2.17
N ALA A 384 35.29 -10.20 2.15
CA ALA A 384 35.00 -11.02 3.34
C ALA A 384 36.00 -10.77 4.49
N ASP A 385 37.27 -10.54 4.15
CA ASP A 385 38.33 -10.27 5.13
C ASP A 385 38.12 -8.91 5.82
N LEU A 386 37.66 -7.88 5.09
CA LEU A 386 37.33 -6.58 5.66
C LEU A 386 36.09 -6.68 6.56
N ILE A 387 35.07 -7.46 6.16
CA ILE A 387 33.90 -7.76 6.99
C ILE A 387 34.32 -8.43 8.29
N GLN A 388 35.18 -9.45 8.21
CA GLN A 388 35.67 -10.17 9.39
C GLN A 388 36.48 -9.25 10.32
N ARG A 389 37.38 -8.43 9.77
CA ARG A 389 38.15 -7.43 10.52
C ARG A 389 37.23 -6.42 11.20
N ALA A 390 36.25 -5.89 10.48
CA ALA A 390 35.27 -4.93 11.01
C ALA A 390 34.45 -5.52 12.17
N ASN A 391 33.93 -6.75 12.01
CA ASN A 391 33.18 -7.42 13.08
C ASN A 391 34.03 -7.65 14.33
N THR A 392 35.30 -8.05 14.16
CA THR A 392 36.23 -8.27 15.27
C THR A 392 36.54 -6.96 15.99
N GLY A 393 36.84 -5.90 15.26
CA GLY A 393 37.09 -4.56 15.80
C GLY A 393 35.87 -3.98 16.51
N LEU A 394 34.68 -4.14 15.91
CA LEU A 394 33.41 -3.69 16.48
C LEU A 394 33.11 -4.36 17.83
N LEU A 395 33.31 -5.67 17.94
CA LEU A 395 33.14 -6.41 19.19
C LEU A 395 34.10 -5.92 20.29
N ASN A 396 35.35 -5.61 19.93
CA ASN A 396 36.34 -5.05 20.86
C ASN A 396 35.93 -3.64 21.33
N ALA A 397 35.51 -2.79 20.40
CA ALA A 397 35.03 -1.44 20.70
C ALA A 397 33.80 -1.46 21.63
N TYR A 398 32.84 -2.37 21.40
CA TYR A 398 31.69 -2.57 22.28
C TYR A 398 32.09 -2.95 23.70
N ASN A 399 32.99 -3.91 23.86
CA ASN A 399 33.44 -4.31 25.19
C ASN A 399 34.10 -3.15 25.95
N LYS A 400 34.95 -2.36 25.27
CA LYS A 400 35.59 -1.17 25.86
C LYS A 400 34.57 -0.09 26.24
N LEU A 401 33.62 0.20 25.34
CA LEU A 401 32.57 1.19 25.60
C LEU A 401 31.68 0.78 26.78
N LEU A 402 31.25 -0.49 26.86
CA LEU A 402 30.44 -0.96 27.97
C LEU A 402 31.20 -0.94 29.29
N ALA A 403 32.50 -1.27 29.29
CA ALA A 403 33.31 -1.18 30.49
C ALA A 403 33.40 0.27 31.02
N GLU A 404 33.58 1.26 30.14
CA GLU A 404 33.60 2.67 30.54
C GLU A 404 32.21 3.19 30.92
N ALA A 405 31.16 2.74 30.22
CA ALA A 405 29.78 3.08 30.54
C ALA A 405 29.38 2.60 31.95
N ASP A 406 29.73 1.36 32.30
CA ASP A 406 29.50 0.79 33.63
C ASP A 406 30.24 1.61 34.70
N LYS A 407 31.50 1.96 34.45
CA LYS A 407 32.30 2.79 35.36
C LYS A 407 31.69 4.18 35.58
N LEU A 408 31.26 4.85 34.52
CA LEU A 408 30.61 6.16 34.59
C LEU A 408 29.22 6.11 35.23
N ALA A 409 28.47 5.02 35.00
CA ALA A 409 27.19 4.81 35.67
C ALA A 409 27.35 4.65 37.19
N LEU A 410 28.46 4.04 37.65
CA LEU A 410 28.81 3.88 39.07
C LEU A 410 29.28 5.19 39.72
N ASP A 411 29.99 6.06 38.99
CA ASP A 411 30.37 7.41 39.46
C ASP A 411 29.13 8.25 39.84
N GLY A 412 28.07 8.08 39.06
CA GLY A 412 26.72 8.52 39.44
C GLY A 412 26.44 10.02 39.29
N SER A 413 27.44 10.84 38.94
CA SER A 413 27.24 12.25 38.58
C SER A 413 26.36 12.39 37.34
N THR A 414 25.70 13.54 37.18
CA THR A 414 24.79 13.79 36.05
C THR A 414 25.51 13.68 34.71
N ASP A 415 26.72 14.23 34.62
CA ASP A 415 27.53 14.22 33.40
C ASP A 415 28.06 12.82 33.07
N SER A 416 28.50 12.06 34.09
CA SER A 416 28.91 10.66 33.92
C SER A 416 27.73 9.78 33.51
N LYS A 417 26.54 9.96 34.09
CA LYS A 417 25.33 9.23 33.67
C LYS A 417 24.91 9.57 32.24
N ALA A 418 25.00 10.83 31.84
CA ALA A 418 24.71 11.25 30.46
C ALA A 418 25.69 10.59 29.47
N SER A 419 26.97 10.55 29.81
CA SER A 419 28.01 9.89 29.01
C SER A 419 27.84 8.37 28.97
N ALA A 420 27.55 7.74 30.11
CA ALA A 420 27.24 6.31 30.20
C ALA A 420 26.02 5.95 29.34
N ALA A 421 24.93 6.73 29.44
CA ALA A 421 23.74 6.54 28.63
C ALA A 421 24.04 6.67 27.13
N SER A 422 24.92 7.60 26.73
CA SER A 422 25.40 7.74 25.35
C SER A 422 26.13 6.47 24.87
N TYR A 423 27.05 5.93 25.69
CA TYR A 423 27.85 4.74 25.34
C TYR A 423 27.00 3.46 25.27
N TYR A 424 26.12 3.23 26.23
CA TYR A 424 25.17 2.13 26.18
C TYR A 424 24.28 2.21 24.93
N LYS A 425 23.82 3.42 24.60
CA LYS A 425 23.01 3.65 23.41
C LYS A 425 23.79 3.34 22.13
N THR A 426 25.07 3.71 22.03
CA THR A 426 25.92 3.36 20.86
C THR A 426 25.98 1.85 20.61
N VAL A 427 26.11 1.03 21.66
CA VAL A 427 26.16 -0.43 21.53
C VAL A 427 24.78 -1.00 21.20
N MET A 428 23.75 -0.55 21.90
CA MET A 428 22.36 -0.97 21.66
C MET A 428 21.88 -0.64 20.24
N GLN A 429 22.42 0.43 19.65
CA GLN A 429 22.05 0.92 18.33
C GLN A 429 22.89 0.35 17.17
N GLY A 430 23.79 -0.58 17.43
CA GLY A 430 24.61 -1.15 16.36
C GLY A 430 24.28 -2.60 16.00
N PRO A 431 25.00 -3.19 15.02
CA PRO A 431 24.82 -4.58 14.64
C PRO A 431 24.92 -5.53 15.83
N ASN A 432 23.92 -6.39 16.01
CA ASN A 432 23.93 -7.38 17.08
C ASN A 432 24.87 -8.54 16.72
N LEU A 433 26.14 -8.41 17.11
CA LEU A 433 27.15 -9.45 16.98
C LEU A 433 27.15 -10.42 18.18
N ASP A 434 26.67 -9.96 19.33
CA ASP A 434 26.60 -10.71 20.59
C ASP A 434 25.38 -10.25 21.41
N ALA A 435 24.41 -11.14 21.58
CA ALA A 435 23.17 -10.85 22.29
C ALA A 435 23.39 -10.46 23.76
N SER A 436 24.45 -10.96 24.40
CA SER A 436 24.76 -10.64 25.80
C SER A 436 25.22 -9.19 25.98
N LEU A 437 26.00 -8.66 25.03
CA LEU A 437 26.45 -7.27 25.04
C LEU A 437 25.28 -6.33 24.75
N ALA A 438 24.40 -6.71 23.83
CA ALA A 438 23.19 -5.94 23.53
C ALA A 438 22.26 -5.85 24.75
N GLU A 439 22.05 -6.94 25.49
CA GLU A 439 21.23 -6.92 26.70
C GLU A 439 21.90 -6.14 27.83
N ARG A 440 23.22 -6.32 28.06
CA ARG A 440 23.97 -5.50 29.04
C ARG A 440 23.85 -4.00 28.74
N ALA A 441 23.94 -3.61 27.46
CA ALA A 441 23.79 -2.22 27.05
C ALA A 441 22.39 -1.68 27.37
N LYS A 442 21.35 -2.48 27.07
CA LYS A 442 19.95 -2.13 27.33
C LYS A 442 19.67 -1.97 28.82
N GLU A 443 20.12 -2.89 29.65
CA GLU A 443 19.97 -2.82 31.11
C GLU A 443 20.67 -1.58 31.69
N GLY A 444 21.91 -1.32 31.28
CA GLY A 444 22.66 -0.14 31.70
C GLY A 444 22.01 1.18 31.27
N TYR A 445 21.50 1.24 30.04
CA TYR A 445 20.75 2.40 29.55
C TYR A 445 19.50 2.67 30.39
N GLN A 446 18.73 1.64 30.74
CA GLN A 446 17.53 1.79 31.56
C GLN A 446 17.87 2.23 33.01
N ALA A 447 18.95 1.70 33.57
CA ALA A 447 19.41 2.06 34.92
C ALA A 447 19.81 3.55 35.00
N THR A 448 20.48 4.08 33.96
CA THR A 448 20.85 5.50 33.90
C THR A 448 19.64 6.43 33.77
N ALA A 449 18.57 6.00 33.09
CA ALA A 449 17.31 6.75 32.96
C ALA A 449 16.45 6.77 34.25
N SER A 450 16.59 5.75 35.11
CA SER A 450 15.72 5.56 36.29
C SER A 450 16.11 6.40 37.52
N SER A 451 17.13 7.26 37.44
CA SER A 451 17.66 8.01 38.60
C SER A 451 17.16 9.46 38.75
N SER A 452 16.17 9.89 37.96
CA SER A 452 15.39 11.10 38.26
C SER A 452 14.32 10.80 39.31
N GLY A 453 14.72 10.74 40.57
CA GLY A 453 13.79 10.48 41.67
C GLY A 453 12.83 11.64 41.92
N THR A 454 11.55 11.33 42.04
CA THR A 454 10.73 11.81 43.17
C THR A 454 9.99 10.63 43.77
N SER A 455 10.40 10.25 44.97
CA SER A 455 9.60 9.44 45.89
C SER A 455 8.36 10.24 46.32
N SER A 456 7.16 9.68 46.18
CA SER A 456 6.11 9.89 47.18
C SER A 456 4.97 8.87 47.02
N GLY A 457 4.73 8.12 48.09
CA GLY A 457 3.37 7.88 48.59
C GLY A 457 2.54 6.80 47.92
N THR A 458 2.75 5.55 48.31
CA THR A 458 1.69 4.53 48.30
C THR A 458 0.65 4.89 49.36
N THR A 459 -0.60 5.15 48.96
CA THR A 459 -1.79 4.96 49.82
C THR A 459 -2.98 4.53 48.95
N PRO A 460 -3.75 3.49 49.33
CA PRO A 460 -4.96 3.02 48.65
C PRO A 460 -6.24 3.66 49.22
N SER A 461 -7.40 3.47 48.54
CA SER A 461 -8.81 3.82 48.91
C SER A 461 -9.39 4.99 48.09
N SER A 462 -10.65 5.09 47.66
CA SER A 462 -11.91 4.31 47.68
C SER A 462 -12.65 4.63 46.36
N GLY A 463 -13.53 3.82 45.78
CA GLY A 463 -14.87 3.51 46.30
C GLY A 463 -15.74 4.75 46.48
N SER A 464 -16.57 5.12 45.48
CA SER A 464 -17.93 5.61 45.73
C SER A 464 -18.82 5.55 44.49
N THR A 465 -20.00 5.02 44.74
CA THR A 465 -21.18 4.87 43.89
C THR A 465 -22.12 6.06 44.13
N SER A 466 -23.18 6.14 43.31
CA SER A 466 -24.40 6.97 43.46
C SER A 466 -24.36 8.34 42.74
N GLY A 467 -25.40 8.78 42.05
CA GLY A 467 -26.78 8.33 42.09
C GLY A 467 -27.64 8.88 40.96
N SER A 468 -28.75 8.17 40.79
CA SER A 468 -29.91 8.51 39.99
C SER A 468 -30.53 9.84 40.41
N THR A 469 -30.96 10.64 39.42
CA THR A 469 -32.10 11.55 39.59
C THR A 469 -32.95 11.52 38.32
N SER A 470 -34.15 10.99 38.50
CA SER A 470 -35.27 11.01 37.56
C SER A 470 -35.79 12.44 37.38
N GLY A 471 -35.95 12.86 36.12
CA GLY A 471 -36.72 14.02 35.72
C GLY A 471 -37.88 13.58 34.84
N THR A 472 -39.05 13.42 35.43
CA THR A 472 -40.34 13.18 34.77
C THR A 472 -40.85 14.46 34.11
N THR A 473 -41.14 14.40 32.81
CA THR A 473 -41.99 15.38 32.10
C THR A 473 -43.24 14.67 31.54
N PRO A 474 -44.42 15.35 31.49
CA PRO A 474 -45.71 14.69 31.32
C PRO A 474 -45.99 14.25 29.88
N LEU A 475 -46.64 13.09 29.76
CA LEU A 475 -47.14 12.50 28.52
C LEU A 475 -48.34 13.29 27.97
N THR A 476 -48.25 13.71 26.71
CA THR A 476 -49.40 14.09 25.87
C THR A 476 -49.89 12.85 25.10
N PRO A 477 -51.21 12.62 24.93
CA PRO A 477 -51.71 11.42 24.26
C PRO A 477 -51.45 11.47 22.76
N ALA A 478 -50.80 10.43 22.23
CA ALA A 478 -50.64 10.24 20.79
C ALA A 478 -51.97 9.82 20.15
N SER A 479 -52.34 10.52 19.07
CA SER A 479 -53.40 10.08 18.14
C SER A 479 -52.98 8.78 17.44
N PRO A 480 -53.92 7.88 17.10
CA PRO A 480 -53.58 6.60 16.48
C PRO A 480 -53.09 6.85 15.05
N THR A 481 -51.81 6.62 14.80
CA THR A 481 -51.26 6.51 13.46
C THR A 481 -51.54 5.11 12.93
N THR A 482 -52.29 5.04 11.85
CA THR A 482 -52.45 3.85 11.02
C THR A 482 -51.05 3.34 10.62
N PRO A 483 -50.73 2.04 10.75
CA PRO A 483 -49.43 1.53 10.38
C PRO A 483 -49.27 1.60 8.86
N THR A 484 -48.55 2.60 8.38
CA THR A 484 -47.90 2.52 7.07
C THR A 484 -46.73 1.56 7.23
N THR A 485 -46.78 0.42 6.56
CA THR A 485 -45.70 -0.55 6.46
C THR A 485 -44.42 0.16 5.99
N GLN A 486 -43.51 0.43 6.93
CA GLN A 486 -42.15 0.86 6.65
C GLN A 486 -41.47 -0.25 5.83
N PRO A 487 -40.74 0.09 4.74
CA PRO A 487 -39.94 -0.91 4.03
C PRO A 487 -39.01 -1.63 5.03
N ALA A 488 -39.01 -2.96 5.00
CA ALA A 488 -38.22 -3.74 5.95
C ALA A 488 -36.72 -3.43 5.78
N ALA A 489 -36.03 -3.18 6.89
CA ALA A 489 -34.58 -3.04 6.90
C ALA A 489 -33.92 -4.32 6.34
N PRO A 490 -32.80 -4.21 5.61
CA PRO A 490 -32.11 -5.37 5.08
C PRO A 490 -31.58 -6.25 6.22
N THR A 491 -31.60 -7.56 5.99
CA THR A 491 -30.93 -8.50 6.90
C THR A 491 -29.43 -8.48 6.65
N VAL A 492 -28.65 -8.03 7.62
CA VAL A 492 -27.17 -8.08 7.59
C VAL A 492 -26.72 -9.33 8.35
N THR A 493 -26.02 -10.24 7.66
CA THR A 493 -25.51 -11.50 8.22
C THR A 493 -24.01 -11.53 8.09
N ARG A 494 -23.29 -11.83 9.19
CA ARG A 494 -21.84 -12.02 9.15
C ARG A 494 -21.50 -13.51 9.09
N LEU A 495 -20.66 -13.89 8.14
CA LEU A 495 -20.11 -15.24 7.97
C LEU A 495 -18.62 -15.19 8.29
N TYR A 496 -18.22 -15.80 9.41
CA TYR A 496 -16.84 -15.71 9.90
C TYR A 496 -16.47 -16.90 10.78
N GLY A 497 -15.19 -17.24 10.75
CA GLY A 497 -14.55 -18.19 11.64
C GLY A 497 -13.33 -17.60 12.34
N THR A 498 -12.60 -18.45 13.07
CA THR A 498 -11.34 -18.06 13.73
C THR A 498 -10.16 -17.98 12.76
N SER A 499 -10.24 -18.68 11.62
CA SER A 499 -9.32 -18.59 10.50
C SER A 499 -10.03 -18.28 9.17
N ALA A 500 -9.26 -18.09 8.10
CA ALA A 500 -9.79 -17.93 6.75
C ALA A 500 -10.42 -19.23 6.22
N GLU A 501 -9.86 -20.39 6.57
CA GLU A 501 -10.42 -21.70 6.30
C GLU A 501 -11.77 -21.88 7.00
N ASP A 502 -11.86 -21.54 8.28
CA ASP A 502 -13.12 -21.58 9.03
C ASP A 502 -14.15 -20.61 8.42
N THR A 503 -13.71 -19.43 7.97
CA THR A 503 -14.59 -18.47 7.29
C THR A 503 -15.10 -19.02 5.96
N ALA A 504 -14.24 -19.68 5.16
CA ALA A 504 -14.65 -20.38 3.94
C ALA A 504 -15.66 -21.51 4.23
N ILE A 505 -15.48 -22.24 5.34
CA ILE A 505 -16.45 -23.24 5.81
C ILE A 505 -17.80 -22.59 6.15
N LYS A 506 -17.81 -21.44 6.84
CA LYS A 506 -19.06 -20.71 7.13
C LYS A 506 -19.75 -20.19 5.88
N ILE A 507 -18.99 -19.73 4.89
CA ILE A 507 -19.51 -19.34 3.58
C ILE A 507 -20.14 -20.56 2.88
N SER A 508 -19.47 -21.70 2.90
CA SER A 508 -19.97 -22.97 2.36
C SER A 508 -21.28 -23.40 3.02
N GLN A 509 -21.36 -23.34 4.35
CA GLN A 509 -22.56 -23.69 5.12
C GLN A 509 -23.75 -22.76 4.82
N ALA A 510 -23.50 -21.49 4.48
CA ALA A 510 -24.54 -20.55 4.10
C ALA A 510 -25.05 -20.77 2.66
N GLY A 511 -24.18 -21.19 1.74
CA GLY A 511 -24.52 -21.35 0.32
C GLY A 511 -24.93 -22.75 -0.12
N TRP A 512 -24.54 -23.78 0.62
CA TRP A 512 -24.72 -25.19 0.24
C TRP A 512 -25.24 -26.02 1.39
N ALA A 513 -26.37 -26.69 1.16
CA ALA A 513 -26.96 -27.64 2.10
C ALA A 513 -26.13 -28.93 2.20
N ASP A 514 -26.43 -29.76 3.19
CA ASP A 514 -25.77 -31.06 3.36
C ASP A 514 -25.99 -31.92 2.10
N ASN A 515 -24.93 -32.58 1.63
CA ASN A 515 -24.93 -33.42 0.44
C ASN A 515 -25.37 -32.70 -0.86
N SER A 516 -25.28 -31.36 -0.93
CA SER A 516 -25.71 -30.60 -2.11
C SER A 516 -24.58 -30.21 -3.07
N ALA A 517 -23.32 -30.57 -2.77
CA ALA A 517 -22.16 -30.19 -3.58
C ALA A 517 -21.26 -31.40 -3.87
N PRO A 518 -21.59 -32.20 -4.91
CA PRO A 518 -20.77 -33.35 -5.30
C PRO A 518 -19.37 -32.98 -5.83
N VAL A 519 -19.17 -31.70 -6.16
CA VAL A 519 -17.92 -31.13 -6.63
C VAL A 519 -17.53 -29.96 -5.74
N VAL A 520 -16.25 -29.88 -5.37
CA VAL A 520 -15.68 -28.79 -4.56
C VAL A 520 -14.38 -28.30 -5.18
N LEU A 521 -14.16 -26.98 -5.16
CA LEU A 521 -12.88 -26.37 -5.51
C LEU A 521 -12.06 -26.19 -4.23
N LEU A 522 -10.78 -26.57 -4.26
CA LEU A 522 -9.87 -26.46 -3.13
C LEU A 522 -8.66 -25.61 -3.54
N ALA A 523 -8.46 -24.50 -2.83
CA ALA A 523 -7.37 -23.55 -3.07
C ALA A 523 -6.53 -23.35 -1.81
N ARG A 524 -5.31 -22.83 -1.96
CA ARG A 524 -4.45 -22.50 -0.82
C ARG A 524 -4.89 -21.18 -0.17
N VAL A 525 -4.77 -21.11 1.15
CA VAL A 525 -5.21 -19.95 1.95
C VAL A 525 -4.25 -18.75 1.85
N ASP A 526 -2.96 -19.01 1.67
CA ASP A 526 -1.88 -18.04 1.88
C ASP A 526 -1.43 -17.33 0.60
N ARG A 527 -1.99 -17.72 -0.57
CA ARG A 527 -1.74 -17.09 -1.87
C ARG A 527 -2.97 -17.15 -2.78
N PHE A 528 -3.28 -16.06 -3.45
CA PHE A 528 -4.51 -15.92 -4.24
C PHE A 528 -4.40 -16.30 -5.72
N GLN A 529 -3.19 -16.23 -6.30
CA GLN A 529 -3.04 -16.08 -7.76
C GLN A 529 -3.72 -17.19 -8.56
N ASP A 530 -3.53 -18.46 -8.18
CA ASP A 530 -4.08 -19.61 -8.90
C ASP A 530 -5.60 -19.71 -8.83
N ALA A 531 -6.20 -19.25 -7.72
CA ALA A 531 -7.63 -19.39 -7.45
C ALA A 531 -8.46 -18.17 -7.91
N LEU A 532 -7.80 -17.09 -8.30
CA LEU A 532 -8.45 -15.81 -8.61
C LEU A 532 -9.42 -15.92 -9.81
N ALA A 533 -9.17 -16.86 -10.72
CA ALA A 533 -10.04 -17.15 -11.87
C ALA A 533 -11.09 -18.24 -11.61
N ALA A 534 -11.18 -18.79 -10.40
CA ALA A 534 -11.97 -20.00 -10.12
C ALA A 534 -13.48 -19.75 -9.96
N ALA A 535 -13.93 -18.53 -9.62
CA ALA A 535 -15.34 -18.26 -9.33
C ALA A 535 -16.30 -18.59 -10.51
N PRO A 536 -15.98 -18.26 -11.78
CA PRO A 536 -16.81 -18.69 -12.90
C PRO A 536 -16.88 -20.22 -13.08
N LEU A 537 -15.79 -20.94 -12.81
CA LEU A 537 -15.79 -22.40 -12.79
C LEU A 537 -16.64 -22.94 -11.62
N ALA A 538 -16.56 -22.31 -10.45
CA ALA A 538 -17.38 -22.62 -9.28
C ALA A 538 -18.87 -22.55 -9.62
N ARG A 539 -19.30 -21.48 -10.29
CA ARG A 539 -20.69 -21.33 -10.75
C ARG A 539 -21.09 -22.41 -11.76
N LYS A 540 -20.26 -22.68 -12.77
CA LYS A 540 -20.52 -23.73 -13.76
C LYS A 540 -20.72 -25.09 -13.10
N LEU A 541 -19.90 -25.41 -12.09
CA LEU A 541 -19.94 -26.67 -11.37
C LEU A 541 -20.92 -26.68 -10.19
N LYS A 542 -21.53 -25.53 -9.85
CA LYS A 542 -22.32 -25.30 -8.63
C LYS A 542 -21.55 -25.71 -7.35
N ALA A 543 -20.24 -25.51 -7.36
CA ALA A 543 -19.30 -25.96 -6.34
C ALA A 543 -18.90 -24.83 -5.39
N PRO A 544 -18.75 -25.07 -4.07
CA PRO A 544 -18.08 -24.13 -3.19
C PRO A 544 -16.57 -24.11 -3.45
N LEU A 545 -15.93 -23.02 -3.01
CA LEU A 545 -14.47 -22.90 -2.95
C LEU A 545 -14.07 -22.92 -1.47
N LEU A 546 -13.36 -23.98 -1.07
CA LEU A 546 -12.76 -24.12 0.25
C LEU A 546 -11.27 -23.76 0.20
N LEU A 547 -10.74 -23.41 1.36
CA LEU A 547 -9.34 -23.05 1.55
C LEU A 547 -8.62 -24.11 2.39
N THR A 548 -7.34 -24.29 2.14
CA THR A 548 -6.46 -25.20 2.89
C THR A 548 -5.06 -24.64 3.01
N ALA A 549 -4.31 -25.06 4.03
CA ALA A 549 -2.87 -24.83 4.06
C ALA A 549 -2.17 -25.56 2.89
N PRO A 550 -1.02 -25.05 2.38
CA PRO A 550 -0.31 -25.67 1.25
C PRO A 550 0.17 -27.10 1.51
N GLY A 551 0.50 -27.40 2.77
CA GLY A 551 1.16 -28.63 3.20
C GLY A 551 0.26 -29.66 3.88
N GLU A 552 -0.97 -29.28 4.22
CA GLU A 552 -1.82 -30.06 5.11
C GLU A 552 -3.30 -29.77 4.86
N LEU A 553 -4.12 -30.83 4.88
CA LEU A 553 -5.58 -30.73 4.86
C LEU A 553 -6.09 -30.79 6.30
N GLU A 554 -6.53 -29.66 6.81
CA GLU A 554 -7.04 -29.58 8.18
C GLU A 554 -8.34 -30.38 8.36
N SER A 555 -8.55 -30.85 9.61
CA SER A 555 -9.66 -31.74 9.93
C SER A 555 -11.05 -31.09 9.77
N ASN A 556 -11.16 -29.78 10.00
CA ASN A 556 -12.37 -28.97 9.78
C ASN A 556 -12.71 -28.88 8.28
N VAL A 557 -11.73 -28.65 7.41
CA VAL A 557 -11.91 -28.60 5.95
C VAL A 557 -12.33 -29.98 5.44
N LEU A 558 -11.70 -31.06 5.93
CA LEU A 558 -12.12 -32.42 5.61
C LEU A 558 -13.54 -32.74 6.07
N GLN A 559 -13.96 -32.25 7.24
CA GLN A 559 -15.33 -32.41 7.72
C GLN A 559 -16.32 -31.66 6.83
N GLU A 560 -16.00 -30.44 6.40
CA GLU A 560 -16.86 -29.68 5.49
C GLU A 560 -16.97 -30.35 4.12
N LEU A 561 -15.88 -30.89 3.57
CA LEU A 561 -15.91 -31.71 2.35
C LEU A 561 -16.85 -32.91 2.47
N LYS A 562 -16.87 -33.57 3.63
CA LYS A 562 -17.80 -34.68 3.93
C LYS A 562 -19.24 -34.20 4.07
N ARG A 563 -19.49 -33.10 4.78
CA ARG A 563 -20.83 -32.50 4.94
C ARG A 563 -21.45 -32.15 3.59
N LEU A 564 -20.65 -31.55 2.70
CA LEU A 564 -21.04 -31.19 1.34
C LEU A 564 -21.37 -32.40 0.45
N GLY A 565 -20.93 -33.61 0.86
CA GLY A 565 -21.05 -34.81 0.05
C GLY A 565 -20.20 -34.76 -1.20
N ALA A 566 -18.93 -34.30 -1.09
CA ALA A 566 -17.98 -34.12 -2.19
C ALA A 566 -17.50 -35.45 -2.85
N GLY A 567 -18.42 -36.35 -3.17
CA GLY A 567 -18.14 -37.71 -3.61
C GLY A 567 -17.73 -37.84 -5.08
N THR A 568 -17.95 -36.82 -5.93
CA THR A 568 -17.60 -36.90 -7.35
C THR A 568 -16.19 -36.42 -7.62
N LYS A 569 -15.84 -35.19 -7.18
CA LYS A 569 -14.52 -34.62 -7.46
C LYS A 569 -14.18 -33.42 -6.58
N VAL A 570 -12.95 -33.39 -6.06
CA VAL A 570 -12.31 -32.19 -5.51
C VAL A 570 -11.32 -31.65 -6.55
N PHE A 571 -11.58 -30.46 -7.08
CA PHE A 571 -10.66 -29.76 -7.97
C PHE A 571 -9.64 -28.99 -7.16
N VAL A 572 -8.39 -29.46 -7.15
CA VAL A 572 -7.26 -28.79 -6.51
C VAL A 572 -6.72 -27.74 -7.46
N ILE A 573 -6.82 -26.46 -7.08
CA ILE A 573 -6.42 -25.34 -7.92
C ILE A 573 -4.99 -24.93 -7.58
N GLY A 574 -4.11 -25.03 -8.58
CA GLY A 574 -2.67 -24.75 -8.46
C GLY A 574 -1.79 -26.00 -8.51
N GLY A 575 -0.52 -25.80 -8.86
CA GLY A 575 0.49 -26.87 -9.01
C GLY A 575 0.87 -27.56 -7.69
N GLU A 576 1.75 -28.56 -7.74
CA GLU A 576 2.20 -29.27 -6.52
C GLU A 576 3.01 -28.40 -5.56
N GLY A 577 3.74 -27.40 -6.08
CA GLY A 577 4.36 -26.35 -5.25
C GLY A 577 3.34 -25.38 -4.62
N ALA A 578 2.09 -25.37 -5.10
CA ALA A 578 1.01 -24.58 -4.53
C ALA A 578 0.27 -25.33 -3.42
N ILE A 579 -0.14 -26.56 -3.72
CA ILE A 579 -0.79 -27.50 -2.79
C ILE A 579 -0.09 -28.84 -2.95
N SER A 580 0.63 -29.25 -1.91
CA SER A 580 1.49 -30.44 -1.93
C SER A 580 0.70 -31.74 -2.05
N SER A 581 1.40 -32.81 -2.42
CA SER A 581 0.86 -34.18 -2.47
C SER A 581 0.28 -34.66 -1.13
N LYS A 582 0.74 -34.14 0.01
CA LYS A 582 0.19 -34.47 1.33
C LYS A 582 -1.30 -34.17 1.45
N VAL A 583 -1.77 -33.08 0.83
CA VAL A 583 -3.18 -32.70 0.82
C VAL A 583 -3.99 -33.68 -0.03
N THR A 584 -3.52 -34.00 -1.24
CA THR A 584 -4.20 -34.96 -2.13
C THR A 584 -4.18 -36.38 -1.57
N ASP A 585 -3.12 -36.77 -0.86
CA ASP A 585 -3.05 -38.05 -0.14
C ASP A 585 -4.05 -38.12 1.00
N ALA A 586 -4.26 -37.02 1.73
CA ALA A 586 -5.28 -36.94 2.77
C ALA A 586 -6.69 -37.04 2.18
N LEU A 587 -6.96 -36.40 1.03
CA LEU A 587 -8.22 -36.56 0.29
C LEU A 587 -8.43 -38.03 -0.14
N SER A 588 -7.41 -38.66 -0.71
CA SER A 588 -7.45 -40.06 -1.15
C SER A 588 -7.70 -41.03 0.02
N LYS A 589 -7.01 -40.84 1.15
CA LYS A 589 -7.24 -41.62 2.40
C LYS A 589 -8.66 -41.45 2.94
N ALA A 590 -9.31 -40.32 2.67
CA ALA A 590 -10.70 -40.07 3.01
C ALA A 590 -11.70 -40.55 1.94
N ASN A 591 -11.24 -41.27 0.91
CA ASN A 591 -12.01 -41.74 -0.24
C ASN A 591 -12.62 -40.61 -1.09
N LEU A 592 -11.97 -39.44 -1.15
CA LEU A 592 -12.36 -38.32 -2.01
C LEU A 592 -11.47 -38.29 -3.27
N SER A 593 -12.08 -38.35 -4.45
CA SER A 593 -11.35 -38.23 -5.72
C SER A 593 -10.90 -36.79 -5.94
N SER A 594 -9.61 -36.57 -6.22
CA SER A 594 -9.10 -35.24 -6.56
C SER A 594 -8.55 -35.16 -7.99
N GLU A 595 -8.73 -34.00 -8.64
CA GLU A 595 -8.12 -33.65 -9.93
C GLU A 595 -7.49 -32.27 -9.82
N ARG A 596 -6.28 -32.09 -10.35
CA ARG A 596 -5.55 -30.83 -10.26
C ARG A 596 -5.77 -29.99 -11.52
N ILE A 597 -6.10 -28.71 -11.35
CA ILE A 597 -6.16 -27.72 -12.43
C ILE A 597 -5.03 -26.73 -12.18
N PHE A 598 -4.04 -26.70 -13.07
CA PHE A 598 -2.84 -25.89 -12.90
C PHE A 598 -2.15 -25.58 -14.24
N GLY A 599 -1.29 -24.57 -14.21
CA GLY A 599 -0.27 -24.33 -15.22
C GLY A 599 1.07 -23.98 -14.57
N ASN A 600 2.05 -23.57 -15.38
CA ASN A 600 3.38 -23.20 -14.89
C ASN A 600 3.37 -21.85 -14.15
N THR A 601 2.44 -20.97 -14.52
CA THR A 601 2.21 -19.65 -13.94
C THR A 601 0.74 -19.49 -13.56
N ALA A 602 0.41 -18.44 -12.78
CA ALA A 602 -0.97 -18.11 -12.47
C ALA A 602 -1.81 -17.81 -13.72
N ALA A 603 -1.21 -17.17 -14.74
CA ALA A 603 -1.82 -16.95 -16.04
C ALA A 603 -2.15 -18.27 -16.74
N ASP A 604 -1.24 -19.25 -16.71
CA ASP A 604 -1.48 -20.57 -17.28
C ASP A 604 -2.53 -21.37 -16.50
N THR A 605 -2.55 -21.24 -15.16
CA THR A 605 -3.62 -21.82 -14.31
C THR A 605 -4.98 -21.22 -14.67
N ALA A 606 -5.07 -19.91 -14.86
CA ALA A 606 -6.31 -19.25 -15.30
C ALA A 606 -6.78 -19.73 -16.68
N VAL A 607 -5.86 -19.95 -17.62
CA VAL A 607 -6.15 -20.58 -18.92
C VAL A 607 -6.68 -22.01 -18.73
N ALA A 608 -6.06 -22.82 -17.86
CA ALA A 608 -6.53 -24.17 -17.58
C ALA A 608 -7.95 -24.19 -16.96
N ILE A 609 -8.25 -23.25 -16.07
CA ILE A 609 -9.60 -23.05 -15.52
C ILE A 609 -10.59 -22.67 -16.64
N ALA A 610 -10.21 -21.73 -17.51
CA ALA A 610 -11.03 -21.31 -18.64
C ALA A 610 -11.30 -22.46 -19.65
N ARG A 611 -10.35 -23.37 -19.84
CA ARG A 611 -10.58 -24.61 -20.63
C ARG A 611 -11.60 -25.53 -19.99
N ARG A 612 -11.62 -25.63 -18.66
CA ARG A 612 -12.64 -26.41 -17.94
C ARG A 612 -14.03 -25.75 -18.03
N MET A 613 -14.08 -24.43 -18.15
CA MET A 613 -15.31 -23.68 -18.41
C MET A 613 -15.83 -23.85 -19.85
N GLY A 614 -14.94 -23.99 -20.83
CA GLY A 614 -15.28 -24.09 -22.24
C GLY A 614 -15.30 -22.74 -22.97
N PRO A 615 -15.58 -22.73 -24.28
CA PRO A 615 -15.46 -21.54 -25.13
C PRO A 615 -16.38 -20.38 -24.74
N SER A 616 -15.87 -19.16 -24.86
CA SER A 616 -16.61 -17.90 -24.68
C SER A 616 -16.07 -16.83 -25.63
N THR A 617 -16.94 -16.06 -26.27
CA THR A 617 -16.55 -14.93 -27.14
C THR A 617 -16.11 -13.69 -26.35
N GLN A 618 -16.27 -13.72 -25.03
CA GLN A 618 -15.82 -12.68 -24.11
C GLN A 618 -14.87 -13.27 -23.08
N VAL A 619 -13.87 -12.50 -22.65
CA VAL A 619 -13.03 -12.82 -21.50
C VAL A 619 -12.85 -11.58 -20.62
N ILE A 620 -12.61 -11.80 -19.33
CA ILE A 620 -12.11 -10.75 -18.43
C ILE A 620 -10.60 -10.97 -18.27
N LEU A 621 -9.81 -9.91 -18.42
CA LEU A 621 -8.37 -9.91 -18.17
C LEU A 621 -8.07 -9.08 -16.92
N ALA A 622 -7.36 -9.67 -15.97
CA ALA A 622 -6.97 -9.00 -14.73
C ALA A 622 -5.48 -9.23 -14.41
N SER A 623 -4.94 -8.47 -13.47
CA SER A 623 -3.58 -8.68 -12.98
C SER A 623 -3.45 -9.99 -12.21
N SER A 624 -2.38 -10.75 -12.45
CA SER A 624 -1.95 -11.86 -11.58
C SER A 624 -1.30 -11.35 -10.28
N ALA A 625 -0.81 -10.11 -10.28
CA ALA A 625 -0.06 -9.50 -9.20
C ALA A 625 -0.96 -8.75 -8.20
N SER A 626 -2.20 -8.44 -8.56
CA SER A 626 -3.17 -7.74 -7.70
C SER A 626 -4.54 -8.42 -7.73
N PHE A 627 -5.08 -8.74 -6.54
CA PHE A 627 -6.32 -9.49 -6.38
C PHE A 627 -7.64 -8.69 -6.46
N PRO A 628 -7.74 -7.41 -6.01
CA PRO A 628 -9.03 -6.76 -5.82
C PRO A 628 -9.89 -6.64 -7.08
N ASP A 629 -9.26 -6.34 -8.22
CA ASP A 629 -9.99 -6.12 -9.48
C ASP A 629 -10.61 -7.42 -10.01
N ALA A 630 -9.85 -8.52 -9.96
CA ALA A 630 -10.33 -9.82 -10.39
C ALA A 630 -11.37 -10.40 -9.42
N LEU A 631 -11.22 -10.18 -8.10
CA LEU A 631 -12.25 -10.53 -7.12
C LEU A 631 -13.55 -9.78 -7.39
N SER A 632 -13.48 -8.47 -7.62
CA SER A 632 -14.65 -7.65 -7.94
C SER A 632 -15.34 -8.09 -9.23
N ALA A 633 -14.57 -8.60 -10.20
CA ALA A 633 -15.07 -9.17 -11.45
C ALA A 633 -15.59 -10.62 -11.32
N SER A 634 -15.34 -11.31 -10.21
CA SER A 634 -15.64 -12.74 -10.04
C SER A 634 -17.13 -13.05 -10.18
N ALA A 635 -17.97 -12.30 -9.48
CA ALA A 635 -19.42 -12.51 -9.51
C ALA A 635 -20.05 -12.24 -10.90
N PRO A 636 -19.80 -11.09 -11.57
CA PRO A 636 -20.37 -10.86 -12.90
C PRO A 636 -19.79 -11.82 -13.96
N ALA A 637 -18.49 -12.15 -13.88
CA ALA A 637 -17.89 -13.15 -14.75
C ALA A 637 -18.60 -14.50 -14.64
N ALA A 638 -18.87 -14.92 -13.40
CA ALA A 638 -19.53 -16.19 -13.14
C ALA A 638 -20.99 -16.19 -13.56
N ALA A 639 -21.74 -15.11 -13.31
CA ALA A 639 -23.14 -14.98 -13.71
C ALA A 639 -23.32 -15.05 -15.23
N LEU A 640 -22.35 -14.52 -15.99
CA LEU A 640 -22.39 -14.46 -17.45
C LEU A 640 -21.60 -15.60 -18.14
N GLY A 641 -20.96 -16.49 -17.37
CA GLY A 641 -20.13 -17.56 -17.92
C GLY A 641 -18.87 -17.07 -18.63
N ILE A 642 -18.38 -15.87 -18.31
CA ILE A 642 -17.19 -15.25 -18.90
C ILE A 642 -15.94 -15.76 -18.17
N PRO A 643 -14.96 -16.37 -18.85
CA PRO A 643 -13.70 -16.75 -18.22
C PRO A 643 -12.89 -15.54 -17.74
N ILE A 644 -12.25 -15.68 -16.58
CA ILE A 644 -11.23 -14.74 -16.10
C ILE A 644 -9.86 -15.30 -16.49
N LEU A 645 -9.06 -14.48 -17.18
CA LEU A 645 -7.65 -14.72 -17.49
C LEU A 645 -6.79 -13.75 -16.67
N LEU A 646 -5.55 -14.15 -16.40
CA LEU A 646 -4.60 -13.36 -15.64
C LEU A 646 -3.39 -12.99 -16.49
N THR A 647 -2.80 -11.82 -16.21
CA THR A 647 -1.59 -11.34 -16.86
C THR A 647 -0.64 -10.72 -15.85
N ASP A 648 0.65 -10.86 -16.10
CA ASP A 648 1.68 -10.13 -15.37
C ASP A 648 1.81 -8.72 -15.98
N GLN A 649 2.41 -7.77 -15.25
CA GLN A 649 2.59 -6.41 -15.72
C GLN A 649 3.52 -6.38 -16.94
N GLY A 650 2.96 -6.05 -18.11
CA GLY A 650 3.72 -5.88 -19.36
C GLY A 650 3.91 -7.14 -20.21
N LEU A 651 3.46 -8.31 -19.75
CA LEU A 651 3.52 -9.56 -20.52
C LEU A 651 2.19 -10.32 -20.56
N LEU A 652 1.59 -10.43 -21.74
CA LEU A 652 0.52 -11.40 -22.02
C LEU A 652 1.14 -12.77 -22.35
N SER A 653 0.74 -13.82 -21.63
CA SER A 653 1.26 -15.16 -21.87
C SER A 653 0.85 -15.70 -23.24
N ASN A 654 1.70 -16.53 -23.84
CA ASN A 654 1.37 -17.24 -25.09
C ASN A 654 0.11 -18.11 -24.93
N SER A 655 -0.10 -18.71 -23.76
CA SER A 655 -1.30 -19.51 -23.43
C SER A 655 -2.57 -18.66 -23.45
N THR A 656 -2.50 -17.42 -22.96
CA THR A 656 -3.60 -16.45 -23.03
C THR A 656 -3.91 -16.11 -24.48
N LEU A 657 -2.91 -15.67 -25.25
CA LEU A 657 -3.08 -15.32 -26.66
C LEU A 657 -3.64 -16.48 -27.49
N GLN A 658 -3.21 -17.72 -27.22
CA GLN A 658 -3.74 -18.90 -27.89
C GLN A 658 -5.19 -19.17 -27.52
N LEU A 659 -5.57 -19.02 -26.24
CA LEU A 659 -6.96 -19.18 -25.81
C LEU A 659 -7.88 -18.15 -26.47
N LEU A 660 -7.44 -16.89 -26.60
CA LEU A 660 -8.22 -15.85 -27.28
C LEU A 660 -8.56 -16.25 -28.73
N LYS A 661 -7.60 -16.84 -29.44
CA LYS A 661 -7.79 -17.36 -30.81
C LYS A 661 -8.72 -18.56 -30.84
N ASP A 662 -8.44 -19.57 -30.01
CA ASP A 662 -9.19 -20.82 -29.99
C ASP A 662 -10.67 -20.60 -29.66
N TYR A 663 -10.98 -19.60 -28.83
CA TYR A 663 -12.35 -19.28 -28.42
C TYR A 663 -13.04 -18.26 -29.34
N ASN A 664 -12.35 -17.77 -30.38
CA ASN A 664 -12.81 -16.68 -31.24
C ASN A 664 -13.30 -15.48 -30.40
N VAL A 665 -12.49 -15.06 -29.43
CA VAL A 665 -12.82 -13.93 -28.56
C VAL A 665 -12.98 -12.67 -29.40
N THR A 666 -14.06 -11.93 -29.19
CA THR A 666 -14.33 -10.65 -29.85
C THR A 666 -14.39 -9.49 -28.88
N LYS A 667 -14.39 -9.75 -27.57
CA LYS A 667 -14.37 -8.72 -26.52
C LYS A 667 -13.50 -9.14 -25.33
N THR A 668 -12.55 -8.27 -24.98
CA THR A 668 -11.68 -8.45 -23.82
C THR A 668 -11.97 -7.35 -22.81
N ILE A 669 -12.53 -7.70 -21.66
CA ILE A 669 -12.85 -6.75 -20.60
C ILE A 669 -11.65 -6.69 -19.66
N ILE A 670 -10.91 -5.60 -19.69
CA ILE A 670 -9.73 -5.43 -18.84
C ILE A 670 -10.20 -4.81 -17.53
N VAL A 671 -9.99 -5.49 -16.41
CA VAL A 671 -10.30 -4.97 -15.07
C VAL A 671 -9.02 -4.58 -14.36
N GLY A 672 -8.94 -3.31 -13.97
CA GLY A 672 -7.77 -2.72 -13.33
C GLY A 672 -7.11 -1.62 -14.15
N GLY A 673 -6.51 -0.67 -13.42
CA GLY A 673 -5.81 0.49 -13.97
C GLY A 673 -4.55 0.14 -14.73
N LYS A 674 -3.89 1.17 -15.28
CA LYS A 674 -2.65 1.03 -16.06
C LYS A 674 -1.52 0.34 -15.31
N TYR A 675 -1.55 0.39 -13.98
CA TYR A 675 -0.58 -0.28 -13.12
C TYR A 675 -0.87 -1.77 -12.95
N ALA A 676 -2.14 -2.14 -12.76
CA ALA A 676 -2.55 -3.53 -12.62
C ALA A 676 -2.40 -4.30 -13.96
N VAL A 677 -2.81 -3.68 -15.06
CA VAL A 677 -2.73 -4.23 -16.42
C VAL A 677 -2.22 -3.16 -17.37
N SER A 678 -1.09 -3.42 -18.05
CA SER A 678 -0.45 -2.46 -18.97
C SER A 678 -1.41 -1.90 -20.02
N THR A 679 -1.37 -0.59 -20.25
CA THR A 679 -2.13 0.08 -21.32
C THR A 679 -1.61 -0.23 -22.72
N ALA A 680 -0.40 -0.81 -22.84
CA ALA A 680 0.13 -1.28 -24.11
C ALA A 680 -0.70 -2.44 -24.69
N PHE A 681 -1.47 -3.15 -23.86
CA PHE A 681 -2.30 -4.26 -24.32
C PHE A 681 -3.51 -3.79 -25.12
N ASP A 682 -4.16 -2.70 -24.69
CA ASP A 682 -5.37 -2.11 -25.26
C ASP A 682 -5.17 -0.81 -26.04
N SER A 683 -3.93 -0.34 -26.17
CA SER A 683 -3.60 0.74 -27.09
C SER A 683 -3.82 0.31 -28.56
N LYS A 684 -4.00 1.27 -29.45
CA LYS A 684 -4.02 1.03 -30.90
C LYS A 684 -2.73 0.32 -31.34
N GLY A 685 -2.83 -0.76 -32.10
CA GLY A 685 -1.71 -1.66 -32.46
C GLY A 685 -1.32 -2.66 -31.37
N GLY A 686 -1.97 -2.63 -30.20
CA GLY A 686 -1.69 -3.53 -29.08
C GLY A 686 -2.23 -4.95 -29.29
N PRO A 687 -1.72 -5.93 -28.53
CA PRO A 687 -2.08 -7.35 -28.67
C PRO A 687 -3.57 -7.65 -28.47
N LEU A 688 -4.32 -6.79 -27.77
CA LEU A 688 -5.76 -6.98 -27.54
C LEU A 688 -6.64 -6.23 -28.54
N GLU A 689 -6.09 -5.38 -29.43
CA GLU A 689 -6.89 -4.54 -30.35
C GLU A 689 -7.89 -5.37 -31.16
N SER A 690 -7.43 -6.48 -31.75
CA SER A 690 -8.29 -7.39 -32.55
C SER A 690 -9.33 -8.16 -31.73
N TYR A 691 -9.27 -8.08 -30.40
CA TYR A 691 -10.16 -8.77 -29.46
C TYR A 691 -11.06 -7.78 -28.71
N GLY A 692 -11.28 -6.57 -29.25
CA GLY A 692 -12.25 -5.59 -28.75
C GLY A 692 -12.04 -5.20 -27.28
N PRO A 693 -10.92 -4.54 -26.93
CA PRO A 693 -10.58 -4.27 -25.55
C PRO A 693 -11.49 -3.19 -24.94
N MET A 694 -11.95 -3.41 -23.71
CA MET A 694 -12.73 -2.46 -22.92
C MET A 694 -12.20 -2.44 -21.49
N ARG A 695 -11.58 -1.33 -21.08
CA ARG A 695 -11.01 -1.20 -19.74
C ARG A 695 -12.01 -0.62 -18.73
N LEU A 696 -12.15 -1.32 -17.61
CA LEU A 696 -12.88 -0.89 -16.42
C LEU A 696 -11.86 -0.66 -15.30
N ALA A 697 -11.56 0.60 -15.04
CA ALA A 697 -10.55 1.00 -14.06
C ALA A 697 -10.87 2.36 -13.45
N GLY A 698 -10.68 2.52 -12.15
CA GLY A 698 -10.66 3.82 -11.46
C GLY A 698 -9.32 4.05 -10.75
N GLU A 699 -9.21 5.17 -10.04
CA GLU A 699 -7.99 5.54 -9.32
C GLU A 699 -7.66 4.57 -8.18
N THR A 700 -8.70 3.95 -7.60
CA THR A 700 -8.57 2.95 -6.54
C THR A 700 -9.19 1.60 -6.90
N LYS A 701 -8.85 0.56 -6.14
CA LYS A 701 -9.50 -0.76 -6.22
C LYS A 701 -11.02 -0.68 -5.97
N TYR A 702 -11.46 0.26 -5.14
CA TYR A 702 -12.87 0.49 -4.84
C TYR A 702 -13.60 1.17 -5.99
N ASP A 703 -12.96 2.13 -6.64
CA ASP A 703 -13.51 2.80 -7.83
C ASP A 703 -13.62 1.81 -9.00
N THR A 704 -12.60 0.97 -9.16
CA THR A 704 -12.59 -0.10 -10.15
C THR A 704 -13.72 -1.09 -9.89
N MET A 705 -13.90 -1.53 -8.64
CA MET A 705 -15.04 -2.36 -8.24
C MET A 705 -16.38 -1.71 -8.59
N ILE A 706 -16.60 -0.43 -8.24
CA ILE A 706 -17.86 0.26 -8.56
C ILE A 706 -18.08 0.33 -10.09
N LYS A 707 -17.03 0.61 -10.87
CA LYS A 707 -17.10 0.59 -12.35
C LYS A 707 -17.46 -0.80 -12.89
N ILE A 708 -16.92 -1.87 -12.32
CA ILE A 708 -17.26 -3.26 -12.68
C ILE A 708 -18.73 -3.53 -12.38
N VAL A 709 -19.17 -3.30 -11.14
CA VAL A 709 -20.54 -3.61 -10.70
C VAL A 709 -21.56 -2.82 -11.52
N ASN A 710 -21.30 -1.54 -11.80
CA ASN A 710 -22.17 -0.71 -12.63
C ASN A 710 -22.20 -1.15 -14.10
N ASN A 711 -21.05 -1.50 -14.68
CA ASN A 711 -20.97 -1.94 -16.07
C ASN A 711 -21.79 -3.22 -16.31
N PHE A 712 -21.75 -4.17 -15.36
CA PHE A 712 -22.47 -5.43 -15.48
C PHE A 712 -23.90 -5.40 -14.94
N GLN A 713 -24.34 -4.28 -14.34
CA GLN A 713 -25.70 -4.09 -13.81
C GLN A 713 -26.17 -5.23 -12.91
N GLN A 714 -25.30 -5.69 -12.01
CA GLN A 714 -25.63 -6.82 -11.13
C GLN A 714 -26.81 -6.49 -10.22
N ASP A 715 -27.61 -7.50 -9.89
CA ASP A 715 -28.76 -7.37 -9.00
C ASP A 715 -28.30 -7.04 -7.56
N PRO A 716 -28.62 -5.86 -7.02
CA PRO A 716 -28.21 -5.44 -5.68
C PRO A 716 -29.11 -6.00 -4.56
N SER A 717 -30.10 -6.84 -4.88
CA SER A 717 -31.06 -7.41 -3.91
C SER A 717 -30.35 -8.18 -2.79
N THR A 718 -29.23 -8.82 -3.10
CA THR A 718 -28.30 -9.40 -2.13
C THR A 718 -26.91 -8.85 -2.39
N LEU A 719 -26.23 -8.35 -1.36
CA LEU A 719 -24.83 -7.92 -1.44
C LEU A 719 -23.94 -8.91 -0.70
N VAL A 720 -22.79 -9.27 -1.28
CA VAL A 720 -21.72 -9.99 -0.58
C VAL A 720 -20.58 -9.01 -0.37
N ILE A 721 -20.09 -8.87 0.86
CA ILE A 721 -19.16 -7.82 1.25
C ILE A 721 -17.93 -8.46 1.90
N ALA A 722 -16.75 -8.18 1.35
CA ALA A 722 -15.46 -8.61 1.88
C ALA A 722 -14.52 -7.41 2.05
N THR A 723 -13.42 -7.59 2.78
CA THR A 723 -12.38 -6.54 2.86
C THR A 723 -11.60 -6.44 1.55
N GLY A 724 -11.23 -5.23 1.15
CA GLY A 724 -10.31 -4.99 0.05
C GLY A 724 -8.83 -5.03 0.47
N GLU A 725 -8.54 -5.26 1.75
CA GLU A 725 -7.18 -5.19 2.31
C GLU A 725 -6.47 -6.56 2.35
N ASN A 726 -7.22 -7.66 2.23
CA ASN A 726 -6.69 -9.01 2.02
C ASN A 726 -7.67 -9.81 1.13
N PHE A 727 -7.38 -11.08 0.85
CA PHE A 727 -8.06 -11.86 -0.19
C PHE A 727 -8.80 -13.15 0.25
N PRO A 728 -8.43 -13.88 1.32
CA PRO A 728 -8.96 -15.25 1.53
C PRO A 728 -10.49 -15.32 1.60
N ASP A 729 -11.10 -14.45 2.40
CA ASP A 729 -12.56 -14.39 2.55
C ASP A 729 -13.26 -14.01 1.24
N GLY A 730 -12.64 -13.12 0.46
CA GLY A 730 -13.13 -12.69 -0.84
C GLY A 730 -13.04 -13.79 -1.91
N LEU A 731 -12.07 -14.71 -1.85
CA LEU A 731 -11.98 -15.85 -2.78
C LEU A 731 -13.15 -16.83 -2.57
N ALA A 732 -13.37 -17.27 -1.33
CA ALA A 732 -14.52 -18.13 -0.99
C ALA A 732 -15.85 -17.38 -1.24
N GLY A 733 -15.87 -16.10 -0.86
CA GLY A 733 -16.97 -15.17 -1.11
C GLY A 733 -17.32 -14.99 -2.59
N GLY A 734 -16.32 -15.01 -3.48
CA GLY A 734 -16.52 -14.92 -4.92
C GLY A 734 -17.31 -16.10 -5.46
N ALA A 735 -17.02 -17.33 -5.01
CA ALA A 735 -17.81 -18.51 -5.36
C ALA A 735 -19.25 -18.43 -4.81
N PHE A 736 -19.42 -17.92 -3.60
CA PHE A 736 -20.74 -17.69 -3.00
C PHE A 736 -21.56 -16.62 -3.74
N ALA A 737 -20.97 -15.46 -3.99
CA ALA A 737 -21.57 -14.37 -4.76
C ALA A 737 -21.93 -14.82 -6.19
N ALA A 738 -21.07 -15.65 -6.80
CA ALA A 738 -21.30 -16.24 -8.10
C ALA A 738 -22.53 -17.16 -8.14
N ILE A 739 -22.79 -17.96 -7.09
CA ILE A 739 -23.97 -18.84 -7.07
C ILE A 739 -25.28 -18.09 -6.80
N THR A 740 -25.22 -16.99 -6.05
CA THR A 740 -26.39 -16.14 -5.78
C THR A 740 -26.62 -15.08 -6.87
N GLY A 741 -25.66 -14.89 -7.79
CA GLY A 741 -25.70 -13.83 -8.79
C GLY A 741 -25.50 -12.42 -8.20
N SER A 742 -25.01 -12.35 -6.96
CA SER A 742 -24.88 -11.12 -6.18
C SER A 742 -23.56 -10.40 -6.48
N PRO A 743 -23.50 -9.07 -6.44
CA PRO A 743 -22.23 -8.35 -6.45
C PRO A 743 -21.37 -8.72 -5.23
N LEU A 744 -20.07 -8.90 -5.46
CA LEU A 744 -19.05 -8.95 -4.42
C LEU A 744 -18.44 -7.56 -4.27
N LEU A 745 -18.74 -6.90 -3.16
CA LEU A 745 -18.21 -5.59 -2.81
C LEU A 745 -17.01 -5.72 -1.89
N LEU A 746 -15.90 -5.10 -2.28
CA LEU A 746 -14.73 -4.87 -1.45
C LEU A 746 -14.86 -3.54 -0.72
N ILE A 747 -14.57 -3.55 0.58
CA ILE A 747 -14.59 -2.35 1.43
C ILE A 747 -13.29 -2.20 2.22
N PRO A 748 -12.89 -0.97 2.60
CA PRO A 748 -11.73 -0.78 3.48
C PRO A 748 -12.02 -1.33 4.88
N GLN A 749 -10.97 -1.80 5.56
CA GLN A 749 -11.03 -2.24 6.97
C GLN A 749 -11.44 -1.07 7.90
N GLY A 750 -11.05 0.16 7.54
CA GLY A 750 -11.36 1.38 8.29
C GLY A 750 -12.68 2.04 7.89
N ASN A 751 -12.67 3.37 7.82
CA ASN A 751 -13.83 4.14 7.39
C ASN A 751 -14.15 3.90 5.93
N LEU A 752 -15.43 3.65 5.62
CA LEU A 752 -15.91 3.60 4.24
C LEU A 752 -15.59 4.93 3.51
N ASN A 753 -15.02 4.84 2.32
CA ASN A 753 -14.81 6.01 1.47
C ASN A 753 -16.16 6.60 0.99
N ALA A 754 -16.14 7.83 0.50
CA ALA A 754 -17.36 8.53 0.09
C ALA A 754 -18.10 7.79 -1.04
N ASP A 755 -17.36 7.20 -1.98
CA ASP A 755 -17.92 6.51 -3.15
C ASP A 755 -18.66 5.21 -2.78
N ILE A 756 -18.10 4.41 -1.87
CA ILE A 756 -18.78 3.21 -1.34
C ILE A 756 -20.02 3.62 -0.56
N LYS A 757 -19.95 4.67 0.26
CA LYS A 757 -21.13 5.19 0.98
C LYS A 757 -22.23 5.61 0.01
N ALA A 758 -21.87 6.37 -1.02
CA ALA A 758 -22.81 6.81 -2.06
C ALA A 758 -23.40 5.63 -2.83
N TYR A 759 -22.58 4.64 -3.21
CA TYR A 759 -23.02 3.43 -3.87
C TYR A 759 -24.04 2.66 -3.02
N LEU A 760 -23.73 2.42 -1.75
CA LEU A 760 -24.63 1.70 -0.82
C LEU A 760 -25.93 2.48 -0.58
N GLN A 761 -25.85 3.80 -0.40
CA GLN A 761 -27.02 4.65 -0.27
C GLN A 761 -27.92 4.57 -1.52
N ALA A 762 -27.34 4.46 -2.71
CA ALA A 762 -28.09 4.29 -3.97
C ALA A 762 -28.78 2.91 -4.09
N GLN A 763 -28.37 1.93 -3.26
CA GLN A 763 -29.01 0.62 -3.13
C GLN A 763 -30.02 0.56 -1.97
N CYS A 764 -30.19 1.64 -1.21
CA CYS A 764 -31.19 1.74 -0.16
C CYS A 764 -32.58 1.36 -0.68
N GLY A 765 -33.26 0.47 0.05
CA GLY A 765 -34.58 -0.06 -0.33
C GLY A 765 -34.58 -1.07 -1.49
N LYS A 766 -33.46 -1.26 -2.20
CA LYS A 766 -33.28 -2.33 -3.21
C LYS A 766 -32.63 -3.57 -2.60
N THR A 767 -31.67 -3.37 -1.71
CA THR A 767 -31.01 -4.47 -1.00
C THR A 767 -31.89 -5.01 0.12
N THR A 768 -32.12 -6.32 0.12
CA THR A 768 -32.88 -7.04 1.16
C THR A 768 -31.98 -7.89 2.06
N LYS A 769 -30.82 -8.30 1.56
CA LYS A 769 -29.83 -9.11 2.29
C LYS A 769 -28.42 -8.59 2.04
N ALA A 770 -27.60 -8.58 3.08
CA ALA A 770 -26.17 -8.32 2.97
C ALA A 770 -25.40 -9.37 3.77
N PHE A 771 -24.37 -9.96 3.14
CA PHE A 771 -23.46 -10.91 3.79
C PHE A 771 -22.09 -10.26 3.98
N ILE A 772 -21.66 -10.11 5.23
CA ILE A 772 -20.31 -9.65 5.56
C ILE A 772 -19.43 -10.88 5.76
N LEU A 773 -18.33 -10.94 5.03
CA LEU A 773 -17.37 -12.04 5.09
C LEU A 773 -16.18 -11.66 5.96
N GLY A 774 -15.86 -12.51 6.92
CA GLY A 774 -14.74 -12.32 7.84
C GLY A 774 -15.12 -11.72 9.18
N GLY A 775 -14.22 -11.88 10.15
CA GLY A 775 -14.41 -11.44 11.53
C GLY A 775 -14.36 -9.92 11.72
N THR A 776 -14.59 -9.46 12.95
CA THR A 776 -14.55 -8.03 13.30
C THR A 776 -13.16 -7.41 13.21
N GLY A 777 -12.11 -8.25 13.22
CA GLY A 777 -10.74 -7.81 12.97
C GLY A 777 -10.50 -7.33 11.53
N VAL A 778 -11.24 -7.83 10.54
CA VAL A 778 -11.11 -7.43 9.12
C VAL A 778 -12.19 -6.45 8.66
N ILE A 779 -13.41 -6.55 9.20
CA ILE A 779 -14.49 -5.57 9.00
C ILE A 779 -15.09 -5.25 10.37
N PRO A 780 -14.77 -4.11 11.00
CA PRO A 780 -15.24 -3.75 12.34
C PRO A 780 -16.77 -3.67 12.45
N SER A 781 -17.29 -3.90 13.65
CA SER A 781 -18.74 -3.78 13.94
C SER A 781 -19.28 -2.35 13.72
N SER A 782 -18.43 -1.33 13.85
CA SER A 782 -18.78 0.05 13.51
C SER A 782 -19.08 0.20 12.02
N THR A 783 -18.26 -0.39 11.15
CA THR A 783 -18.47 -0.42 9.70
C THR A 783 -19.72 -1.20 9.36
N GLU A 784 -19.95 -2.36 9.99
CA GLU A 784 -21.21 -3.13 9.85
C GLU A 784 -22.46 -2.30 10.19
N LYS A 785 -22.42 -1.53 11.28
CA LYS A 785 -23.53 -0.64 11.67
C LYS A 785 -23.76 0.47 10.64
N ILE A 786 -22.68 1.04 10.09
CA ILE A 786 -22.78 2.05 9.02
C ILE A 786 -23.40 1.43 7.76
N LEU A 787 -22.95 0.24 7.35
CA LEU A 787 -23.51 -0.48 6.19
C LEU A 787 -25.02 -0.70 6.35
N GLY A 788 -25.45 -1.21 7.50
CA GLY A 788 -26.88 -1.41 7.80
C GLY A 788 -27.68 -0.10 7.76
N GLY A 789 -27.12 0.98 8.30
CA GLY A 789 -27.74 2.30 8.26
C GLY A 789 -27.91 2.86 6.83
N LEU A 790 -26.89 2.75 5.99
CA LEU A 790 -26.92 3.25 4.60
C LEU A 790 -27.94 2.51 3.71
N LEU A 791 -28.19 1.23 4.01
CA LEU A 791 -29.10 0.38 3.23
C LEU A 791 -30.56 0.42 3.72
N THR A 792 -30.82 1.03 4.89
CA THR A 792 -32.16 1.11 5.49
C THR A 792 -32.87 2.39 5.05
N PRO A 793 -34.10 2.33 4.49
CA PRO A 793 -34.88 3.52 4.16
C PRO A 793 -35.24 4.32 5.41
N SER A 794 -34.95 5.64 5.36
CA SER A 794 -35.24 6.60 6.43
C SER A 794 -36.74 6.80 6.68
#